data_AF-A0A8T2I8B1-F1
#
_entry.id   AF-A0A8T2I8B1-F1
#
_cell.length_a   1.000
_cell.length_b   1.000
_cell.length_c   1.000
_cell.angle_alpha   90.00
_cell.angle_beta   90.00
_cell.angle_gamma   90.00
#
_symmetry.space_group_name_H-M   'P 1'
#
loop_
_entity.id
_entity.type
_entity.pdbx_description
1 polymer ?
#
loop_
_entity_poly.entity_id
_entity_poly.type
_entity_poly.pdbx_seq_one_letter_code
_entity_poly.pdbx_strand_id
1 'polypeptide(L)'
;MIEQSAEDELKEREEEIAFNCAISAMTIVRYLTDHVASNALSLSVLHRIASTDNVAALVIPLLLKSPWKRSYTGSGGGIQKWKGGEWRLIPQAELHALDMIDVQAFKRALTVRNDLNVKIKYDDNGGTVVAVAGDDYCIIAASKRLSTGYSILTRDQTKILRLSNQCVVASAGMQADRQALHKMLHSHHVTYQFNHRKPMSCNAVAQLLSTTLYYKRFFPYYTFNLCAGLDEEGRGAIYTYDAIGSFERVGFGCQGSGKELIQPVLDNQLKAASPLVLPPQQWLSSLPLDKAVDLIKDAFVSAGERDIYTGDDVEILIMTKEGAVISSSIGASPRLVGPFHSFFLGSRHTFKCKNIKKSSKGHALSPQAIATPPTYSNGSLTTANQAPEEGFQSSSASSFDWKDHWYPVVFEHDVAPGQLYKFTLLNTPIVIWRDGAAVRAFRDACPHRLVPLSEGRIAPNGCLECPYHGWQFDGEGACKSIPQGGDISHPRAQATSFQCVAKQGLIWVRLQPHHEDGSPTAADDELSLPLLPELDDPDWFELTPMWRDLPMEYSTLIENVVDAGHVPFTHHASVSKRQSSGMFEDMRIEEKGPWGFKGIWPTGPRKGGLGAQLTHFQGPNLMRHTIDAFSTRGFANITAVYGVPTTPGRCRLIVRQPFKFKNKLIRKAFGIMPQFMGHLGNLSVLDDDNIFLHLQERESVERGLTEKPIGQVYYMPGSSDAYVMAFRGWLDRIAGGGPFGPQNAAWLAAAGPRLSKTELLDHYHSHTENCSICRTALARLKVVRAAAAVLAVGGSVTAVAAAVTQAVSLRQAALSASSASLLSLPAAPFVLGGLALAVVTGAVWAWCFKTIPRFFEGVHPPARNRVPGEYTP
;
A
#
# COMPACT_ATOMS: atom_id res chain seq x y z
N MET A 1 29.92 44.25 -29.79
CA MET A 1 30.79 43.63 -28.76
C MET A 1 29.96 43.36 -27.52
N ILE A 2 29.35 42.18 -27.45
CA ILE A 2 29.27 41.35 -26.26
C ILE A 2 29.48 39.95 -26.83
N GLU A 3 30.63 39.34 -26.59
CA GLU A 3 30.84 37.94 -26.92
C GLU A 3 29.84 37.14 -26.08
N GLN A 4 28.87 36.51 -26.74
CA GLN A 4 27.98 35.54 -26.10
C GLN A 4 28.87 34.48 -25.47
N SER A 5 28.74 34.26 -24.16
CA SER A 5 29.60 33.30 -23.49
C SER A 5 29.29 31.90 -24.02
N ALA A 6 30.28 31.01 -24.03
CA ALA A 6 30.05 29.61 -24.41
C ALA A 6 28.95 28.95 -23.55
N GLU A 7 28.72 29.46 -22.33
CA GLU A 7 27.60 29.04 -21.49
C GLU A 7 26.24 29.52 -22.02
N ASP A 8 26.15 30.75 -22.53
CA ASP A 8 24.91 31.26 -23.14
C ASP A 8 24.58 30.49 -24.42
N GLU A 9 25.59 30.17 -25.24
CA GLU A 9 25.41 29.36 -26.45
C GLU A 9 25.03 27.90 -26.12
N LEU A 10 25.59 27.33 -25.04
CA LEU A 10 25.21 26.01 -24.55
C LEU A 10 23.80 26.00 -23.97
N LYS A 11 23.39 27.06 -23.29
CA LYS A 11 22.06 27.21 -22.70
C LYS A 11 21.00 27.43 -23.77
N GLU A 12 21.32 28.22 -24.79
CA GLU A 12 20.45 28.41 -25.96
C GLU A 12 20.31 27.09 -26.75
N ARG A 13 21.38 26.30 -26.88
CA ARG A 13 21.33 24.92 -27.42
C ARG A 13 20.55 23.96 -26.54
N GLU A 14 20.68 24.04 -25.22
CA GLU A 14 19.93 23.22 -24.28
C GLU A 14 18.44 23.51 -24.38
N GLU A 15 18.06 24.79 -24.43
CA GLU A 15 16.68 25.24 -24.62
C GLU A 15 16.14 24.83 -26.00
N GLU A 16 16.96 24.90 -27.05
CA GLU A 16 16.60 24.44 -28.39
C GLU A 16 16.40 22.92 -28.45
N ILE A 17 17.29 22.13 -27.84
CA ILE A 17 17.16 20.67 -27.74
C ILE A 17 15.92 20.32 -26.92
N ALA A 18 15.70 20.97 -25.78
CA ALA A 18 14.54 20.75 -24.94
C ALA A 18 13.23 21.08 -25.68
N PHE A 19 13.21 22.19 -26.43
CA PHE A 19 12.08 22.59 -27.26
C PHE A 19 11.82 21.59 -28.40
N ASN A 20 12.87 21.15 -29.11
CA ASN A 20 12.76 20.19 -30.19
C ASN A 20 12.30 18.82 -29.70
N CYS A 21 12.77 18.36 -28.54
CA CYS A 21 12.28 17.15 -27.88
C CYS A 21 10.81 17.29 -27.47
N ALA A 22 10.40 18.43 -26.89
CA ALA A 22 9.02 18.67 -26.47
C ALA A 22 8.04 18.73 -27.66
N ILE A 23 8.39 19.44 -28.73
CA ILE A 23 7.58 19.54 -29.95
C ILE A 23 7.51 18.20 -30.68
N SER A 24 8.58 17.43 -30.68
CA SER A 24 8.56 16.09 -31.27
C SER A 24 7.70 15.11 -30.47
N ALA A 25 7.76 15.16 -29.14
CA ALA A 25 6.86 14.37 -28.29
C ALA A 25 5.39 14.74 -28.49
N MET A 26 5.05 16.04 -28.56
CA MET A 26 3.70 16.51 -28.84
C MET A 26 3.20 16.10 -30.23
N THR A 27 4.07 16.16 -31.23
CA THR A 27 3.81 15.74 -32.60
C THR A 27 3.37 14.27 -32.67
N ILE A 28 4.05 13.40 -31.95
CA ILE A 28 3.83 11.95 -31.97
C ILE A 28 2.48 11.61 -31.33
N VAL A 29 2.17 12.26 -30.23
CA VAL A 29 0.89 12.13 -29.53
C VAL A 29 -0.24 12.61 -30.42
N ARG A 30 -0.09 13.76 -31.09
CA ARG A 30 -1.09 14.34 -31.99
C ARG A 30 -1.36 13.47 -33.21
N TYR A 31 -0.32 12.86 -33.79
CA TYR A 31 -0.45 11.93 -34.91
C TYR A 31 -1.28 10.71 -34.52
N LEU A 32 -1.02 10.14 -33.33
CA LEU A 32 -1.78 9.03 -32.78
C LEU A 32 -3.24 9.43 -32.51
N THR A 33 -3.52 10.55 -31.86
CA THR A 33 -4.91 10.99 -31.60
C THR A 33 -5.67 11.32 -32.88
N ASP A 34 -5.08 12.02 -33.84
CA ASP A 34 -5.72 12.35 -35.11
C ASP A 34 -6.04 11.09 -35.96
N HIS A 35 -5.19 10.06 -35.93
CA HIS A 35 -5.40 8.81 -36.67
C HIS A 35 -6.31 7.80 -35.93
N VAL A 36 -6.45 7.94 -34.61
CA VAL A 36 -7.43 7.20 -33.81
C VAL A 36 -8.83 7.80 -33.97
N ALA A 37 -8.95 9.13 -33.99
CA ALA A 37 -10.21 9.82 -34.22
C ALA A 37 -10.76 9.60 -35.65
N SER A 38 -9.91 9.26 -36.61
CA SER A 38 -10.26 9.03 -38.02
C SER A 38 -10.40 7.55 -38.44
N ASN A 39 -10.55 6.61 -37.49
CA ASN A 39 -10.72 5.16 -37.74
C ASN A 39 -9.56 4.45 -38.46
N ALA A 40 -8.38 5.05 -38.61
CA ALA A 40 -7.26 4.45 -39.36
C ALA A 40 -6.50 3.36 -38.59
N LEU A 41 -6.54 3.35 -37.25
CA LEU A 41 -5.88 2.35 -36.40
C LEU A 41 -6.90 1.59 -35.56
N SER A 42 -6.89 0.25 -35.63
CA SER A 42 -7.82 -0.58 -34.86
C SER A 42 -7.54 -0.52 -33.34
N LEU A 43 -8.60 -0.65 -32.53
CA LEU A 43 -8.52 -0.74 -31.06
C LEU A 43 -7.56 -1.83 -30.57
N SER A 44 -7.41 -2.93 -31.32
CA SER A 44 -6.48 -4.00 -31.00
C SER A 44 -5.01 -3.60 -31.16
N VAL A 45 -4.72 -2.65 -32.06
CA VAL A 45 -3.37 -2.10 -32.28
C VAL A 45 -3.05 -1.09 -31.18
N LEU A 46 -4.02 -0.26 -30.78
CA LEU A 46 -3.89 0.66 -29.65
C LEU A 46 -3.69 -0.08 -28.32
N HIS A 47 -4.46 -1.14 -28.08
CA HIS A 47 -4.27 -1.99 -26.90
C HIS A 47 -2.88 -2.63 -26.90
N ARG A 48 -2.39 -3.06 -28.08
CA ARG A 48 -1.02 -3.57 -28.21
C ARG A 48 0.03 -2.49 -27.90
N ILE A 49 -0.11 -1.29 -28.47
CA ILE A 49 0.78 -0.13 -28.27
C ILE A 49 0.80 0.31 -26.79
N ALA A 50 -0.35 0.36 -26.12
CA ALA A 50 -0.45 0.70 -24.71
C ALA A 50 0.04 -0.43 -23.78
N SER A 51 0.02 -1.68 -24.26
CA SER A 51 0.49 -2.86 -23.53
C SER A 51 1.97 -3.19 -23.71
N THR A 52 2.70 -2.40 -24.51
CA THR A 52 4.15 -2.55 -24.73
C THR A 52 4.87 -1.25 -24.46
N ASP A 53 5.92 -1.30 -23.66
CA ASP A 53 6.77 -0.16 -23.26
C ASP A 53 7.67 0.39 -24.39
N ASN A 54 7.30 0.17 -25.64
CA ASN A 54 8.15 0.41 -26.80
C ASN A 54 7.63 1.56 -27.67
N VAL A 55 7.31 2.68 -27.03
CA VAL A 55 6.92 3.95 -27.66
C VAL A 55 8.03 4.46 -28.61
N ALA A 56 9.30 4.12 -28.34
CA ALA A 56 10.48 4.60 -29.07
C ALA A 56 10.54 4.22 -30.57
N ALA A 57 10.11 3.03 -30.99
CA ALA A 57 10.23 2.64 -32.41
C ALA A 57 9.13 3.26 -33.31
N LEU A 58 8.04 3.75 -32.72
CA LEU A 58 7.06 4.61 -33.40
C LEU A 58 7.55 6.07 -33.48
N VAL A 59 8.39 6.48 -32.52
CA VAL A 59 8.87 7.85 -32.34
C VAL A 59 9.97 8.21 -33.34
N ILE A 60 10.85 7.27 -33.71
CA ILE A 60 12.02 7.55 -34.58
C ILE A 60 11.65 8.05 -35.99
N PRO A 61 10.70 7.46 -36.75
CA PRO A 61 10.34 7.98 -38.08
C PRO A 61 9.61 9.34 -38.03
N LEU A 62 8.87 9.60 -36.94
CA LEU A 62 8.12 10.85 -36.71
C LEU A 62 9.02 11.99 -36.19
N LEU A 63 10.10 11.67 -35.46
CA LEU A 63 11.19 12.58 -35.12
C LEU A 63 11.98 13.02 -36.35
N LEU A 64 12.24 12.09 -37.28
CA LEU A 64 12.99 12.36 -38.51
C LEU A 64 12.19 13.16 -39.56
N LYS A 65 10.85 13.17 -39.46
CA LYS A 65 9.93 13.95 -40.31
C LYS A 65 8.91 14.71 -39.47
N SER A 66 9.40 15.58 -38.58
CA SER A 66 8.54 16.43 -37.76
C SER A 66 7.54 17.19 -38.66
N PRO A 67 6.23 17.16 -38.40
CA PRO A 67 5.23 17.97 -39.09
C PRO A 67 5.18 19.39 -38.54
N TRP A 68 6.07 19.77 -37.62
CA TRP A 68 6.15 21.11 -37.05
C TRP A 68 7.58 21.62 -37.05
N LYS A 69 7.79 22.85 -37.49
CA LYS A 69 9.12 23.49 -37.48
C LYS A 69 9.02 24.94 -37.04
N ARG A 70 10.04 25.41 -36.34
CA ARG A 70 10.18 26.83 -35.99
C ARG A 70 11.01 27.51 -37.07
N SER A 71 10.46 28.54 -37.70
CA SER A 71 11.16 29.32 -38.71
C SER A 71 11.67 30.62 -38.10
N TYR A 72 12.95 30.89 -38.28
CA TYR A 72 13.67 32.03 -37.67
C TYR A 72 13.95 33.17 -38.66
N THR A 73 13.56 33.07 -39.94
CA THR A 73 13.93 34.03 -40.98
C THR A 73 12.71 34.79 -41.54
N GLY A 74 12.78 36.13 -41.51
CA GLY A 74 11.78 37.06 -42.07
C GLY A 74 10.71 37.55 -41.08
N SER A 75 9.97 38.58 -41.47
CA SER A 75 8.95 39.31 -40.68
C SER A 75 7.69 38.52 -40.28
N GLY A 76 7.80 37.19 -40.19
CA GLY A 76 6.76 36.26 -39.78
C GLY A 76 7.34 35.03 -39.07
N GLY A 77 8.32 35.22 -38.19
CA GLY A 77 8.88 34.15 -37.36
C GLY A 77 7.81 33.52 -36.46
N GLY A 78 7.62 32.21 -36.56
CA GLY A 78 6.53 31.50 -35.89
C GLY A 78 6.59 29.99 -36.10
N ILE A 79 5.72 29.26 -35.42
CA ILE A 79 5.61 27.80 -35.49
C ILE A 79 4.80 27.43 -36.73
N GLN A 80 5.35 26.59 -37.62
CA GLN A 80 4.72 26.13 -38.85
C GLN A 80 4.33 24.64 -38.72
N LYS A 81 3.20 24.23 -39.32
CA LYS A 81 2.75 22.84 -39.43
C LYS A 81 2.63 22.39 -40.89
N TRP A 82 3.05 21.17 -41.17
CA TRP A 82 2.94 20.51 -42.47
C TRP A 82 1.51 20.00 -42.67
N LYS A 83 0.79 20.53 -43.66
CA LYS A 83 -0.60 20.13 -43.97
C LYS A 83 -0.83 20.18 -45.48
N GLY A 84 -1.18 19.06 -46.09
CA GLY A 84 -1.47 18.98 -47.53
C GLY A 84 -0.26 19.16 -48.47
N GLY A 85 0.96 18.86 -48.00
CA GLY A 85 2.18 18.96 -48.82
C GLY A 85 2.90 20.31 -48.73
N GLU A 86 2.46 21.22 -47.85
CA GLU A 86 3.09 22.52 -47.63
C GLU A 86 3.17 22.89 -46.14
N TRP A 87 4.11 23.76 -45.79
CA TRP A 87 4.30 24.30 -44.44
C TRP A 87 3.42 25.53 -44.25
N ARG A 88 2.49 25.50 -43.28
CA ARG A 88 1.60 26.62 -42.95
C ARG A 88 1.88 27.17 -41.55
N LEU A 89 1.95 28.49 -41.41
CA LEU A 89 2.14 29.16 -40.12
C LEU A 89 0.89 28.99 -39.24
N ILE A 90 1.09 28.72 -37.95
CA ILE A 90 -0.03 28.51 -37.02
C ILE A 90 -0.35 29.79 -36.25
N PRO A 91 -1.63 30.22 -36.24
CA PRO A 91 -2.07 31.37 -35.47
C PRO A 91 -1.92 31.14 -33.96
N GLN A 92 -1.55 32.19 -33.21
CA GLN A 92 -1.34 32.16 -31.75
C GLN A 92 -2.53 31.58 -30.96
N ALA A 93 -3.76 31.80 -31.43
CA ALA A 93 -4.97 31.29 -30.78
C ALA A 93 -5.11 29.76 -30.84
N GLU A 94 -4.56 29.12 -31.87
CA GLU A 94 -4.58 27.66 -32.02
C GLU A 94 -3.52 26.98 -31.15
N LEU A 95 -2.41 27.68 -30.85
CA LEU A 95 -1.37 27.21 -29.92
C LEU A 95 -1.87 27.10 -28.47
N HIS A 96 -2.88 27.89 -28.08
CA HIS A 96 -3.43 27.90 -26.73
C HIS A 96 -4.62 26.93 -26.54
N ALA A 97 -5.07 26.28 -27.60
CA ALA A 97 -6.20 25.34 -27.59
C ALA A 97 -5.74 23.88 -27.35
N LEU A 98 -4.75 23.66 -26.49
CA LEU A 98 -4.31 22.31 -26.12
C LEU A 98 -5.47 21.57 -25.46
N ASP A 99 -5.83 20.43 -26.04
CA ASP A 99 -6.91 19.60 -25.52
C ASP A 99 -6.45 18.82 -24.27
N MET A 100 -7.41 18.23 -23.56
CA MET A 100 -7.13 17.46 -22.34
C MET A 100 -6.17 16.28 -22.60
N ILE A 101 -6.11 15.77 -23.83
CA ILE A 101 -5.26 14.64 -24.21
C ILE A 101 -3.82 15.11 -24.40
N ASP A 102 -3.61 16.28 -25.01
CA ASP A 102 -2.31 16.95 -25.11
C ASP A 102 -1.69 17.19 -23.72
N VAL A 103 -2.50 17.65 -22.77
CA VAL A 103 -2.08 17.91 -21.37
C VAL A 103 -1.76 16.60 -20.62
N GLN A 104 -2.54 15.55 -20.84
CA GLN A 104 -2.31 14.22 -20.24
C GLN A 104 -1.01 13.59 -20.76
N ALA A 105 -0.75 13.70 -22.06
CA ALA A 105 0.46 13.17 -22.65
C ALA A 105 1.70 13.98 -22.25
N PHE A 106 1.60 15.31 -22.19
CA PHE A 106 2.64 16.17 -21.64
C PHE A 106 2.93 15.82 -20.17
N LYS A 107 1.89 15.64 -19.35
CA LYS A 107 2.04 15.18 -17.95
C LYS A 107 2.74 13.83 -17.88
N ARG A 108 2.44 12.89 -18.77
CA ARG A 108 3.07 11.56 -18.77
C ARG A 108 4.55 11.63 -19.13
N ALA A 109 4.91 12.41 -20.15
CA ALA A 109 6.30 12.68 -20.51
C ALA A 109 7.05 13.39 -19.37
N LEU A 110 6.41 14.37 -18.71
CA LEU A 110 6.97 15.06 -17.55
C LEU A 110 7.14 14.11 -16.34
N THR A 111 6.22 13.17 -16.14
CA THR A 111 6.29 12.16 -15.07
C THR A 111 7.47 11.21 -15.29
N VAL A 112 7.66 10.71 -16.51
CA VAL A 112 8.84 9.88 -16.87
C VAL A 112 10.14 10.65 -16.67
N ARG A 113 10.15 11.96 -16.96
CA ARG A 113 11.32 12.83 -16.77
C ARG A 113 11.61 13.17 -15.30
N ASN A 114 10.61 13.24 -14.44
CA ASN A 114 10.77 13.78 -13.08
C ASN A 114 10.66 12.72 -11.96
N ASP A 115 10.09 11.54 -12.22
CA ASP A 115 9.96 10.46 -11.24
C ASP A 115 11.17 9.50 -11.33
N LEU A 116 12.03 9.51 -10.30
CA LEU A 116 13.18 8.61 -10.20
C LEU A 116 12.78 7.13 -10.20
N ASN A 117 11.64 6.75 -9.63
CA ASN A 117 11.19 5.35 -9.62
C ASN A 117 10.74 4.88 -11.00
N VAL A 118 10.25 5.80 -11.84
CA VAL A 118 9.97 5.51 -13.25
C VAL A 118 11.28 5.42 -14.01
N LYS A 119 12.21 6.36 -13.86
CA LYS A 119 13.55 6.25 -14.48
C LYS A 119 14.26 4.94 -14.14
N ILE A 120 14.27 4.52 -12.88
CA ILE A 120 14.86 3.25 -12.43
C ILE A 120 14.26 2.04 -13.14
N LYS A 121 12.96 2.06 -13.44
CA LYS A 121 12.27 0.97 -14.15
C LYS A 121 12.56 0.97 -15.64
N TYR A 122 12.75 2.14 -16.23
CA TYR A 122 12.87 2.32 -17.69
C TYR A 122 14.31 2.58 -18.16
N ASP A 123 15.29 2.21 -17.35
CA ASP A 123 16.72 2.33 -17.64
C ASP A 123 17.37 0.94 -17.81
N ASP A 124 18.44 0.86 -18.59
CA ASP A 124 19.18 -0.39 -18.71
C ASP A 124 20.04 -0.59 -17.46
N ASN A 125 19.60 -1.51 -16.61
CA ASN A 125 20.26 -1.79 -15.35
C ASN A 125 21.37 -2.85 -15.46
N GLY A 126 21.60 -3.38 -16.67
CA GLY A 126 22.63 -4.37 -16.97
C GLY A 126 22.58 -5.61 -16.08
N GLY A 127 23.76 -6.00 -15.59
CA GLY A 127 24.00 -7.15 -14.75
C GLY A 127 24.41 -8.38 -15.56
N THR A 128 24.83 -9.42 -14.85
CA THR A 128 25.49 -10.58 -15.48
C THR A 128 24.89 -11.87 -14.97
N VAL A 129 24.58 -12.77 -15.91
CA VAL A 129 24.07 -14.11 -15.66
C VAL A 129 24.94 -15.14 -16.37
N VAL A 130 25.23 -16.24 -15.71
CA VAL A 130 26.12 -17.31 -16.17
C VAL A 130 25.45 -18.65 -15.93
N ALA A 131 25.59 -19.60 -16.85
CA ALA A 131 25.19 -20.98 -16.64
C ALA A 131 26.25 -21.97 -17.15
N VAL A 132 26.42 -23.10 -16.45
CA VAL A 132 27.34 -24.20 -16.81
C VAL A 132 26.64 -25.55 -16.62
N ALA A 133 26.69 -26.41 -17.64
CA ALA A 133 26.08 -27.74 -17.66
C ALA A 133 27.15 -28.81 -17.40
N GLY A 134 26.89 -29.70 -16.45
CA GLY A 134 27.67 -30.89 -16.16
C GLY A 134 26.94 -32.17 -16.54
N ASP A 135 27.58 -33.31 -16.27
CA ASP A 135 27.04 -34.64 -16.62
C ASP A 135 25.82 -35.01 -15.77
N ASP A 136 25.79 -34.59 -14.51
CA ASP A 136 24.73 -34.86 -13.52
C ASP A 136 24.23 -33.59 -12.79
N TYR A 137 24.73 -32.42 -13.20
CA TYR A 137 24.38 -31.14 -12.58
C TYR A 137 24.18 -30.02 -13.60
N CYS A 138 23.49 -28.96 -13.18
CA CYS A 138 23.43 -27.68 -13.88
C CYS A 138 23.55 -26.52 -12.90
N ILE A 139 24.46 -25.59 -13.19
CA ILE A 139 24.68 -24.39 -12.36
C ILE A 139 24.17 -23.18 -13.11
N ILE A 140 23.44 -22.32 -12.41
CA ILE A 140 23.08 -20.99 -12.89
C ILE A 140 23.42 -19.95 -11.81
N ALA A 141 24.08 -18.87 -12.21
CA ALA A 141 24.57 -17.84 -11.33
C ALA A 141 24.23 -16.45 -11.86
N ALA A 142 23.91 -15.52 -10.96
CA ALA A 142 23.58 -14.15 -11.34
C ALA A 142 24.03 -13.12 -10.31
N SER A 143 24.47 -11.94 -10.78
CA SER A 143 24.75 -10.81 -9.88
C SER A 143 23.46 -10.28 -9.25
N LYS A 144 23.50 -9.84 -8.00
CA LYS A 144 22.36 -9.19 -7.32
C LYS A 144 22.37 -7.66 -7.41
N ARG A 145 23.48 -7.05 -7.80
CA ARG A 145 23.61 -5.61 -8.01
C ARG A 145 22.70 -5.13 -9.14
N LEU A 146 22.02 -4.01 -8.92
CA LEU A 146 21.28 -3.23 -9.90
C LEU A 146 21.87 -1.82 -9.93
N SER A 147 22.30 -1.35 -11.10
CA SER A 147 22.97 -0.05 -11.24
C SER A 147 22.32 0.79 -12.34
N THR A 148 22.56 2.11 -12.30
CA THR A 148 22.32 3.06 -13.39
C THR A 148 23.55 3.95 -13.49
N GLY A 149 24.29 3.87 -14.61
CA GLY A 149 25.61 4.46 -14.72
C GLY A 149 26.51 4.08 -13.52
N TYR A 150 27.10 5.08 -12.86
CA TYR A 150 27.94 4.88 -11.66
C TYR A 150 27.18 4.74 -10.33
N SER A 151 25.84 4.76 -10.36
CA SER A 151 25.01 4.67 -9.14
C SER A 151 24.49 3.27 -8.91
N ILE A 152 24.75 2.71 -7.73
CA ILE A 152 24.17 1.44 -7.29
C ILE A 152 22.78 1.72 -6.72
N LEU A 153 21.74 1.17 -7.36
CA LEU A 153 20.34 1.32 -6.97
C LEU A 153 19.96 0.34 -5.87
N THR A 154 20.36 -0.92 -6.01
CA THR A 154 20.22 -1.95 -4.98
C THR A 154 21.31 -3.01 -5.12
N ARG A 155 21.67 -3.63 -4.00
CA ARG A 155 22.62 -4.75 -3.93
C ARG A 155 21.94 -6.11 -3.80
N ASP A 156 20.63 -6.11 -3.64
CA ASP A 156 19.84 -7.31 -3.32
C ASP A 156 18.64 -7.44 -4.27
N GLN A 157 18.92 -7.74 -5.54
CA GLN A 157 17.90 -7.97 -6.55
C GLN A 157 18.21 -9.25 -7.33
N THR A 158 17.41 -10.30 -7.11
CA THR A 158 17.54 -11.52 -7.91
C THR A 158 17.23 -11.28 -9.40
N LYS A 159 17.99 -11.97 -10.24
CA LYS A 159 17.84 -12.04 -11.69
C LYS A 159 17.40 -13.43 -12.16
N ILE A 160 17.15 -14.33 -11.21
CA ILE A 160 16.87 -15.74 -11.45
C ILE A 160 15.38 -16.00 -11.18
N LEU A 161 14.68 -16.51 -12.18
CA LEU A 161 13.31 -17.01 -12.08
C LEU A 161 13.31 -18.53 -12.01
N ARG A 162 12.95 -19.06 -10.83
CA ARG A 162 12.71 -20.50 -10.66
C ARG A 162 11.31 -20.85 -11.14
N LEU A 163 11.21 -21.64 -12.21
CA LEU A 163 9.92 -22.14 -12.71
C LEU A 163 9.58 -23.48 -12.07
N SER A 164 10.54 -24.41 -12.02
CA SER A 164 10.40 -25.71 -11.37
C SER A 164 11.67 -26.10 -10.61
N ASN A 165 11.68 -27.28 -9.98
CA ASN A 165 12.89 -27.83 -9.36
C ASN A 165 13.97 -28.25 -10.38
N GLN A 166 13.63 -28.31 -11.66
CA GLN A 166 14.49 -28.81 -12.73
C GLN A 166 14.71 -27.79 -13.86
N CYS A 167 14.15 -26.59 -13.77
CA CYS A 167 14.27 -25.56 -14.80
C CYS A 167 14.16 -24.14 -14.23
N VAL A 168 15.09 -23.30 -14.66
CA VAL A 168 15.27 -21.91 -14.22
C VAL A 168 15.62 -21.02 -15.41
N VAL A 169 15.15 -19.78 -15.37
CA VAL A 169 15.50 -18.75 -16.35
C VAL A 169 16.21 -17.61 -15.63
N ALA A 170 17.43 -17.27 -16.05
CA ALA A 170 18.12 -16.07 -15.60
C ALA A 170 18.16 -15.03 -16.71
N SER A 171 17.96 -13.77 -16.35
CA SER A 171 17.87 -12.68 -17.30
C SER A 171 18.67 -11.47 -16.82
N ALA A 172 19.48 -10.88 -17.68
CA ALA A 172 20.14 -9.59 -17.47
C ALA A 172 19.49 -8.50 -18.32
N GLY A 173 19.81 -7.23 -18.07
CA GLY A 173 19.29 -6.07 -18.81
C GLY A 173 18.23 -5.27 -18.03
N MET A 174 17.35 -4.61 -18.77
CA MET A 174 16.37 -3.66 -18.24
C MET A 174 15.41 -4.32 -17.22
N GLN A 175 15.29 -3.72 -16.02
CA GLN A 175 14.51 -4.30 -14.92
C GLN A 175 13.02 -4.46 -15.26
N ALA A 176 12.39 -3.48 -15.91
CA ALA A 176 10.97 -3.56 -16.25
C ALA A 176 10.66 -4.70 -17.22
N ASP A 177 11.43 -4.80 -18.32
CA ASP A 177 11.27 -5.86 -19.31
C ASP A 177 11.51 -7.23 -18.69
N ARG A 178 12.51 -7.35 -17.83
CA ARG A 178 12.80 -8.60 -17.11
C ARG A 178 11.66 -9.02 -16.19
N GLN A 179 11.11 -8.09 -15.39
CA GLN A 179 9.96 -8.38 -14.54
C GLN A 179 8.73 -8.77 -15.35
N ALA A 180 8.47 -8.08 -16.47
CA ALA A 180 7.36 -8.39 -17.36
C ALA A 180 7.51 -9.79 -17.98
N LEU A 181 8.69 -10.08 -18.52
CA LEU A 181 9.04 -11.38 -19.10
C LEU A 181 8.92 -12.50 -18.06
N HIS A 182 9.50 -12.31 -16.86
CA HIS A 182 9.48 -13.31 -15.79
C HIS A 182 8.07 -13.61 -15.31
N LYS A 183 7.25 -12.56 -15.09
CA LYS A 183 5.85 -12.72 -14.68
C LYS A 183 5.05 -13.49 -15.72
N MET A 184 5.27 -13.20 -17.00
CA MET A 184 4.57 -13.88 -18.08
C MET A 184 5.01 -15.35 -18.19
N LEU A 185 6.31 -15.66 -18.16
CA LEU A 185 6.80 -17.04 -18.17
C LEU A 185 6.28 -17.85 -16.98
N HIS A 186 6.26 -17.25 -15.77
CA HIS A 186 5.71 -17.90 -14.58
C HIS A 186 4.20 -18.19 -14.73
N SER A 187 3.43 -17.23 -15.23
CA SER A 187 1.99 -17.43 -15.50
C SER A 187 1.72 -18.56 -16.51
N HIS A 188 2.50 -18.61 -17.60
CA HIS A 188 2.41 -19.69 -18.59
C HIS A 188 2.80 -21.04 -17.98
N HIS A 189 3.82 -21.09 -17.14
CA HIS A 189 4.22 -22.31 -16.44
C HIS A 189 3.13 -22.83 -15.50
N VAL A 190 2.54 -21.96 -14.66
CA VAL A 190 1.44 -22.32 -13.74
C VAL A 190 0.23 -22.82 -14.53
N THR A 191 -0.13 -22.16 -15.63
CA THR A 191 -1.21 -22.58 -16.51
C THR A 191 -0.91 -23.94 -17.16
N TYR A 192 0.32 -24.16 -17.61
CA TYR A 192 0.73 -25.45 -18.18
C TYR A 192 0.63 -26.56 -17.13
N GLN A 193 1.11 -26.31 -15.91
CA GLN A 193 1.07 -27.26 -14.80
C GLN A 193 -0.36 -27.61 -14.40
N PHE A 194 -1.26 -26.62 -14.36
CA PHE A 194 -2.69 -26.86 -14.12
C PHE A 194 -3.31 -27.75 -15.20
N ASN A 195 -3.05 -27.46 -16.48
CA ASN A 195 -3.65 -28.18 -17.61
C ASN A 195 -3.09 -29.60 -17.80
N HIS A 196 -1.79 -29.80 -17.57
CA HIS A 196 -1.09 -31.06 -17.88
C HIS A 196 -0.70 -31.86 -16.63
N ARG A 197 -0.96 -31.33 -15.42
CA ARG A 197 -0.60 -31.91 -14.12
C ARG A 197 0.88 -32.27 -13.96
N LYS A 198 1.75 -31.63 -14.74
CA LYS A 198 3.21 -31.80 -14.69
C LYS A 198 3.91 -30.46 -14.94
N PRO A 199 5.08 -30.20 -14.33
CA PRO A 199 5.87 -29.02 -14.65
C PRO A 199 6.38 -29.07 -16.10
N MET A 200 6.62 -27.90 -16.70
CA MET A 200 7.27 -27.82 -18.02
C MET A 200 8.71 -28.34 -17.94
N SER A 201 9.12 -29.14 -18.92
CA SER A 201 10.52 -29.55 -19.10
C SER A 201 11.39 -28.36 -19.51
N CYS A 202 12.70 -28.45 -19.29
CA CYS A 202 13.64 -27.39 -19.66
C CYS A 202 13.54 -27.03 -21.16
N ASN A 203 13.36 -28.03 -22.02
CA ASN A 203 13.21 -27.84 -23.47
C ASN A 203 11.90 -27.10 -23.80
N ALA A 204 10.81 -27.43 -23.11
CA ALA A 204 9.52 -26.77 -23.31
C ALA A 204 9.55 -25.30 -22.85
N VAL A 205 10.23 -25.01 -21.73
CA VAL A 205 10.48 -23.62 -21.29
C VAL A 205 11.36 -22.89 -22.29
N ALA A 206 12.39 -23.55 -22.84
CA ALA A 206 13.27 -22.94 -23.81
C ALA A 206 12.53 -22.52 -25.09
N GLN A 207 11.67 -23.41 -25.60
CA GLN A 207 10.82 -23.12 -26.74
C GLN A 207 9.80 -22.01 -26.45
N LEU A 208 9.22 -21.99 -25.23
CA LEU A 208 8.29 -20.94 -24.81
C LEU A 208 8.98 -19.58 -24.76
N LEU A 209 10.19 -19.52 -24.21
CA LEU A 209 10.99 -18.30 -24.15
C LEU A 209 11.39 -17.83 -25.55
N SER A 210 11.83 -18.73 -26.42
CA SER A 210 12.12 -18.41 -27.83
C SER A 210 10.91 -17.82 -28.54
N THR A 211 9.75 -18.50 -28.45
CA THR A 211 8.52 -18.06 -29.11
C THR A 211 8.04 -16.71 -28.57
N THR A 212 8.24 -16.47 -27.27
CA THR A 212 7.93 -15.19 -26.61
C THR A 212 8.79 -14.06 -27.14
N LEU A 213 10.11 -14.25 -27.16
CA LEU A 213 11.06 -13.24 -27.63
C LEU A 213 10.83 -12.95 -29.12
N TYR A 214 10.57 -14.00 -29.91
CA TYR A 214 10.29 -13.90 -31.33
C TYR A 214 8.96 -13.21 -31.63
N TYR A 215 7.92 -13.46 -30.83
CA TYR A 215 6.66 -12.73 -30.92
C TYR A 215 6.86 -11.22 -30.72
N LYS A 216 7.85 -10.84 -29.91
CA LYS A 216 8.24 -9.45 -29.66
C LYS A 216 9.34 -8.94 -30.58
N ARG A 217 9.71 -9.62 -31.68
CA ARG A 217 10.84 -9.21 -32.57
C ARG A 217 10.84 -7.77 -33.08
N PHE A 218 9.66 -7.16 -33.27
CA PHE A 218 9.57 -5.77 -33.74
C PHE A 218 9.74 -4.75 -32.60
N PHE A 219 9.64 -5.21 -31.37
CA PHE A 219 9.75 -4.46 -30.12
C PHE A 219 10.36 -5.36 -29.04
N PRO A 220 11.63 -5.77 -29.19
CA PRO A 220 12.23 -6.81 -28.36
C PRO A 220 12.25 -6.41 -26.89
N TYR A 221 12.13 -7.39 -26.00
CA TYR A 221 12.48 -7.18 -24.60
C TYR A 221 13.98 -6.94 -24.51
N TYR A 222 14.40 -5.87 -23.83
CA TYR A 222 15.80 -5.57 -23.54
C TYR A 222 16.31 -6.46 -22.40
N THR A 223 16.24 -7.77 -22.64
CA THR A 223 16.59 -8.82 -21.71
C THR A 223 17.51 -9.81 -22.39
N PHE A 224 18.62 -10.14 -21.73
CA PHE A 224 19.58 -11.12 -22.21
C PHE A 224 19.44 -12.38 -21.35
N ASN A 225 18.91 -13.43 -21.95
CA ASN A 225 18.34 -14.56 -21.23
C ASN A 225 19.21 -15.83 -21.34
N LEU A 226 19.19 -16.62 -20.27
CA LEU A 226 19.69 -17.99 -20.19
C LEU A 226 18.58 -18.86 -19.60
N CYS A 227 18.28 -19.99 -20.23
CA CYS A 227 17.41 -21.02 -19.67
C CYS A 227 18.27 -22.23 -19.33
N ALA A 228 18.23 -22.68 -18.08
CA ALA A 228 19.07 -23.75 -17.56
C ALA A 228 18.25 -24.75 -16.76
N GLY A 229 18.62 -26.03 -16.82
CA GLY A 229 17.89 -27.10 -16.16
C GLY A 229 18.52 -28.47 -16.36
N LEU A 230 17.76 -29.50 -16.01
CA LEU A 230 18.09 -30.89 -16.31
C LEU A 230 17.23 -31.39 -17.47
N ASP A 231 17.81 -32.18 -18.37
CA ASP A 231 17.06 -32.89 -19.41
C ASP A 231 16.40 -34.17 -18.88
N GLU A 232 15.68 -34.90 -19.75
CA GLU A 232 14.92 -36.11 -19.37
C GLU A 232 15.83 -37.26 -18.89
N GLU A 233 17.12 -37.23 -19.24
CA GLU A 233 18.14 -38.18 -18.79
C GLU A 233 18.84 -37.70 -17.49
N GLY A 234 18.50 -36.48 -17.07
CA GLY A 234 19.03 -35.76 -15.91
C GLY A 234 20.47 -35.26 -16.11
N ARG A 235 20.85 -34.98 -17.36
CA ARG A 235 22.08 -34.26 -17.70
C ARG A 235 21.79 -32.75 -17.73
N GLY A 236 22.82 -31.93 -17.50
CA GLY A 236 22.69 -30.48 -17.60
C GLY A 236 22.27 -30.04 -19.01
N ALA A 237 21.30 -29.12 -19.07
CA ALA A 237 20.82 -28.52 -20.30
C ALA A 237 20.76 -27.01 -20.16
N ILE A 238 21.47 -26.30 -21.05
CA ILE A 238 21.49 -24.83 -21.10
C ILE A 238 21.14 -24.37 -22.50
N TYR A 239 20.34 -23.31 -22.56
CA TYR A 239 19.93 -22.65 -23.77
C TYR A 239 20.28 -21.16 -23.70
N THR A 240 21.02 -20.70 -24.71
CA THR A 240 21.32 -19.28 -24.96
C THR A 240 20.35 -18.74 -26.00
N TYR A 241 20.11 -17.43 -25.95
CA TYR A 241 19.21 -16.73 -26.87
C TYR A 241 19.92 -15.54 -27.49
N ASP A 242 19.62 -15.24 -28.75
CA ASP A 242 19.87 -13.92 -29.32
C ASP A 242 18.79 -12.92 -28.87
N ALA A 243 18.94 -11.65 -29.26
CA ALA A 243 18.01 -10.58 -28.90
C ALA A 243 16.59 -10.76 -29.48
N ILE A 244 16.41 -11.65 -30.45
CA ILE A 244 15.15 -11.85 -31.20
C ILE A 244 14.49 -13.19 -30.81
N GLY A 245 15.15 -14.03 -30.02
CA GLY A 245 14.62 -15.30 -29.54
C GLY A 245 15.06 -16.52 -30.33
N SER A 246 16.01 -16.40 -31.26
CA SER A 246 16.73 -17.58 -31.77
C SER A 246 17.51 -18.19 -30.62
N PHE A 247 17.51 -19.51 -30.49
CA PHE A 247 18.10 -20.19 -29.35
C PHE A 247 18.85 -21.45 -29.76
N GLU A 248 19.91 -21.77 -29.02
CA GLU A 248 20.73 -22.97 -29.21
C GLU A 248 21.04 -23.63 -27.87
N ARG A 249 21.27 -24.95 -27.88
CA ARG A 249 21.71 -25.68 -26.69
C ARG A 249 23.24 -25.60 -26.61
N VAL A 250 23.75 -25.12 -25.47
CA VAL A 250 25.19 -24.96 -25.22
C VAL A 250 25.60 -25.65 -23.92
N GLY A 251 26.90 -25.94 -23.76
CA GLY A 251 27.44 -26.49 -22.51
C GLY A 251 27.63 -25.43 -21.41
N PHE A 252 27.81 -24.16 -21.80
CA PHE A 252 27.93 -23.04 -20.89
C PHE A 252 27.60 -21.74 -21.65
N GLY A 253 27.25 -20.69 -20.92
CA GLY A 253 27.00 -19.39 -21.53
C GLY A 253 26.93 -18.27 -20.51
N CYS A 254 27.30 -17.07 -20.94
CA CYS A 254 27.16 -15.84 -20.18
C CYS A 254 26.35 -14.80 -20.97
N GLN A 255 25.51 -14.05 -20.27
CA GLN A 255 24.68 -12.98 -20.84
C GLN A 255 24.66 -11.76 -19.92
N GLY A 256 24.47 -10.58 -20.52
CA GLY A 256 24.46 -9.31 -19.83
C GLY A 256 25.78 -8.53 -19.94
N SER A 257 25.99 -7.53 -19.09
CA SER A 257 27.07 -6.54 -19.21
C SER A 257 28.47 -7.14 -19.02
N GLY A 258 28.62 -8.11 -18.11
CA GLY A 258 29.90 -8.77 -17.83
C GLY A 258 30.22 -9.93 -18.78
N LYS A 259 29.41 -10.16 -19.82
CA LYS A 259 29.62 -11.24 -20.78
C LYS A 259 31.00 -11.20 -21.44
N GLU A 260 31.44 -10.01 -21.86
CA GLU A 260 32.73 -9.83 -22.53
C GLU A 260 33.94 -10.13 -21.62
N LEU A 261 33.73 -10.16 -20.29
CA LEU A 261 34.75 -10.49 -19.30
C LEU A 261 34.71 -11.98 -18.92
N ILE A 262 33.51 -12.55 -18.76
CA ILE A 262 33.33 -13.91 -18.26
C ILE A 262 33.35 -14.95 -19.39
N GLN A 263 32.75 -14.67 -20.55
CA GLN A 263 32.66 -15.63 -21.65
C GLN A 263 34.05 -16.11 -22.12
N PRO A 264 35.09 -15.27 -22.27
CA PRO A 264 36.43 -15.72 -22.63
C PRO A 264 37.08 -16.64 -21.58
N VAL A 265 36.78 -16.42 -20.30
CA VAL A 265 37.28 -17.27 -19.20
C VAL A 265 36.63 -18.65 -19.28
N LEU A 266 35.31 -18.71 -19.50
CA LEU A 266 34.59 -19.96 -19.70
C LEU A 266 35.06 -20.69 -20.96
N ASP A 267 35.23 -19.97 -22.07
CA ASP A 267 35.77 -20.53 -23.31
C ASP A 267 37.18 -21.09 -23.11
N ASN A 268 38.03 -20.44 -22.31
CA ASN A 268 39.37 -20.94 -22.03
C ASN A 268 39.39 -22.19 -21.14
N GLN A 269 38.50 -22.26 -20.15
CA GLN A 269 38.52 -23.28 -19.10
C GLN A 269 37.64 -24.50 -19.41
N LEU A 270 36.54 -24.30 -20.16
CA LEU A 270 35.54 -25.33 -20.45
C LEU A 270 35.54 -25.78 -21.91
N LYS A 271 36.11 -25.00 -22.84
CA LYS A 271 36.26 -25.41 -24.24
C LYS A 271 37.62 -26.07 -24.43
N ALA A 272 37.62 -27.30 -24.92
CA ALA A 272 38.84 -28.00 -25.29
C ALA A 272 39.53 -27.32 -26.48
N ALA A 273 40.81 -27.03 -26.28
CA ALA A 273 41.86 -26.57 -27.20
C ALA A 273 41.49 -25.73 -28.43
N SER A 274 42.15 -24.57 -28.53
CA SER A 274 42.30 -23.74 -29.73
C SER A 274 42.34 -24.58 -31.03
N PRO A 275 41.78 -24.10 -32.16
CA PRO A 275 41.86 -24.75 -33.47
C PRO A 275 43.29 -25.13 -33.95
N LEU A 276 44.31 -24.67 -33.23
CA LEU A 276 45.73 -24.91 -33.46
C LEU A 276 46.26 -26.23 -32.84
N VAL A 277 45.46 -26.97 -32.07
CA VAL A 277 45.87 -28.26 -31.47
C VAL A 277 45.07 -29.40 -32.11
N LEU A 278 45.78 -30.38 -32.68
CA LEU A 278 45.21 -31.57 -33.33
C LEU A 278 45.60 -32.84 -32.55
N PRO A 279 44.66 -33.81 -32.38
CA PRO A 279 43.32 -33.84 -32.98
C PRO A 279 42.27 -32.99 -32.21
N PRO A 280 41.18 -32.57 -32.89
CA PRO A 280 40.10 -31.81 -32.26
C PRO A 280 39.42 -32.67 -31.20
N GLN A 281 39.40 -32.22 -29.94
CA GLN A 281 38.66 -32.90 -28.88
C GLN A 281 37.20 -32.42 -28.88
N GLN A 282 36.25 -33.34 -29.11
CA GLN A 282 34.83 -33.11 -28.84
C GLN A 282 34.62 -33.07 -27.32
N TRP A 283 34.14 -31.93 -26.83
CA TRP A 283 33.65 -31.61 -25.48
C TRP A 283 34.39 -32.37 -24.35
N LEU A 284 35.35 -31.70 -23.71
CA LEU A 284 35.95 -32.23 -22.50
C LEU A 284 34.86 -32.35 -21.43
N SER A 285 34.61 -33.61 -21.04
CA SER A 285 34.13 -34.10 -19.74
C SER A 285 33.87 -33.01 -18.70
N SER A 286 32.64 -32.98 -18.18
CA SER A 286 32.21 -32.02 -17.18
C SER A 286 33.25 -31.84 -16.07
N LEU A 287 33.54 -30.59 -15.70
CA LEU A 287 34.29 -30.34 -14.47
C LEU A 287 33.52 -30.98 -13.31
N PRO A 288 34.19 -31.56 -12.30
CA PRO A 288 33.53 -31.89 -11.04
C PRO A 288 32.79 -30.67 -10.50
N LEU A 289 31.61 -30.88 -9.92
CA LEU A 289 30.70 -29.80 -9.47
C LEU A 289 31.43 -28.71 -8.68
N ASP A 290 32.28 -29.08 -7.73
CA ASP A 290 33.03 -28.14 -6.88
C ASP A 290 33.95 -27.22 -7.71
N LYS A 291 34.65 -27.79 -8.71
CA LYS A 291 35.53 -27.01 -9.60
C LYS A 291 34.76 -26.09 -10.52
N ALA A 292 33.57 -26.50 -10.96
CA ALA A 292 32.69 -25.66 -11.78
C ALA A 292 32.13 -24.47 -10.97
N VAL A 293 31.78 -24.70 -9.71
CA VAL A 293 31.36 -23.64 -8.79
C VAL A 293 32.49 -22.65 -8.54
N ASP A 294 33.71 -23.12 -8.28
CA ASP A 294 34.87 -22.24 -8.05
C ASP A 294 35.26 -21.43 -9.30
N LEU A 295 35.17 -22.03 -10.49
CA LEU A 295 35.37 -21.32 -11.75
C LEU A 295 34.36 -20.17 -11.93
N ILE A 296 33.08 -20.40 -11.63
CA ILE A 296 32.04 -19.36 -11.72
C ILE A 296 32.31 -18.24 -10.72
N LYS A 297 32.69 -18.59 -9.49
CA LYS A 297 33.05 -17.61 -8.45
C LYS A 297 34.20 -16.71 -8.90
N ASP A 298 35.30 -17.30 -9.40
CA ASP A 298 36.46 -16.55 -9.88
C ASP A 298 36.10 -15.65 -11.06
N ALA A 299 35.25 -16.12 -11.97
CA ALA A 299 34.78 -15.33 -13.10
C ALA A 299 33.96 -14.10 -12.67
N PHE A 300 33.06 -14.24 -11.69
CA PHE A 300 32.29 -13.12 -11.16
C PHE A 300 33.14 -12.14 -10.35
N VAL A 301 34.12 -12.63 -9.58
CA VAL A 301 35.08 -11.76 -8.88
C VAL A 301 35.86 -10.93 -9.90
N SER A 302 36.41 -11.56 -10.94
CA SER A 302 37.14 -10.85 -11.98
C SER A 302 36.27 -9.86 -12.76
N ALA A 303 34.99 -10.18 -12.99
CA ALA A 303 34.07 -9.28 -13.67
C ALA A 303 33.64 -8.11 -12.79
N GLY A 304 33.42 -8.33 -11.49
CA GLY A 304 32.98 -7.29 -10.54
C GLY A 304 34.01 -6.17 -10.31
N GLU A 305 35.29 -6.44 -10.56
CA GLU A 305 36.36 -5.43 -10.50
C GLU A 305 36.37 -4.48 -11.71
N ARG A 306 35.72 -4.85 -12.83
CA ARG A 306 35.80 -4.11 -14.11
C ARG A 306 34.45 -3.68 -14.67
N ASP A 307 33.37 -4.39 -14.38
CA ASP A 307 32.02 -4.06 -14.84
C ASP A 307 31.19 -3.42 -13.72
N ILE A 308 30.76 -2.17 -13.93
CA ILE A 308 29.98 -1.39 -12.96
C ILE A 308 28.59 -1.98 -12.65
N TYR A 309 28.07 -2.82 -13.55
CA TYR A 309 26.78 -3.49 -13.40
C TYR A 309 26.89 -4.88 -12.73
N THR A 310 28.10 -5.36 -12.46
CA THR A 310 28.37 -6.66 -11.84
C THR A 310 29.11 -6.47 -10.52
N GLY A 311 28.75 -7.23 -9.47
CA GLY A 311 29.47 -7.20 -8.19
C GLY A 311 28.55 -7.29 -6.96
N ASP A 312 29.15 -7.00 -5.81
CA ASP A 312 28.61 -7.13 -4.44
C ASP A 312 28.32 -8.57 -4.01
N ASP A 313 27.25 -9.17 -4.53
CA ASP A 313 26.78 -10.51 -4.17
C ASP A 313 26.32 -11.26 -5.42
N VAL A 314 26.55 -12.57 -5.42
CA VAL A 314 26.21 -13.47 -6.53
C VAL A 314 25.34 -14.59 -5.99
N GLU A 315 24.18 -14.74 -6.59
CA GLU A 315 23.26 -15.84 -6.33
C GLU A 315 23.67 -17.03 -7.21
N ILE A 316 23.99 -18.19 -6.60
CA ILE A 316 24.36 -19.42 -7.31
C ILE A 316 23.34 -20.51 -6.96
N LEU A 317 22.70 -21.06 -8.00
CA LEU A 317 21.76 -22.17 -7.90
C LEU A 317 22.34 -23.40 -8.60
N ILE A 318 22.36 -24.53 -7.90
CA ILE A 318 22.85 -25.82 -8.39
C ILE A 318 21.66 -26.78 -8.47
N MET A 319 21.46 -27.41 -9.62
CA MET A 319 20.41 -28.40 -9.86
C MET A 319 21.03 -29.78 -10.10
N THR A 320 20.66 -30.77 -9.28
CA THR A 320 21.01 -32.19 -9.47
C THR A 320 19.74 -33.06 -9.42
N LYS A 321 19.86 -34.37 -9.66
CA LYS A 321 18.71 -35.31 -9.60
C LYS A 321 18.06 -35.37 -8.22
N GLU A 322 18.82 -35.07 -7.18
CA GLU A 322 18.40 -35.08 -5.76
C GLU A 322 17.66 -33.79 -5.37
N GLY A 323 17.73 -32.73 -6.18
CA GLY A 323 17.02 -31.46 -5.97
C GLY A 323 17.85 -30.22 -6.35
N ALA A 324 17.23 -29.05 -6.26
CA ALA A 324 17.90 -27.77 -6.47
C ALA A 324 18.34 -27.15 -5.13
N VAL A 325 19.64 -26.93 -4.96
CA VAL A 325 20.24 -26.33 -3.77
C VAL A 325 20.70 -24.90 -4.10
N ILE A 326 20.32 -23.94 -3.25
CA ILE A 326 20.80 -22.56 -3.32
C ILE A 326 22.07 -22.49 -2.47
N SER A 327 23.20 -22.15 -3.08
CA SER A 327 24.43 -21.82 -2.37
C SER A 327 24.59 -20.30 -2.38
N SER A 328 24.32 -19.65 -1.26
CA SER A 328 24.65 -18.23 -1.07
C SER A 328 26.00 -18.10 -0.37
N SER A 329 27.01 -17.51 -1.04
CA SER A 329 27.96 -16.55 -0.45
C SER A 329 29.22 -16.37 -1.31
N ILE A 330 29.42 -15.16 -1.84
CA ILE A 330 30.70 -14.44 -1.79
C ILE A 330 30.36 -13.00 -1.43
N GLY A 331 30.62 -12.62 -0.17
CA GLY A 331 30.86 -11.20 0.13
C GLY A 331 32.29 -10.90 -0.24
N ALA A 332 32.52 -9.92 -1.13
CA ALA A 332 33.85 -9.33 -1.27
C ALA A 332 34.28 -8.78 0.11
N SER A 333 35.24 -9.43 0.76
CA SER A 333 35.60 -9.20 2.16
C SER A 333 36.19 -7.80 2.44
N PRO A 334 35.93 -7.20 3.61
CA PRO A 334 36.76 -6.15 4.19
C PRO A 334 37.97 -6.76 4.94
N ARG A 335 39.22 -6.57 4.50
CA ARG A 335 40.42 -6.72 5.37
C ARG A 335 41.60 -5.85 4.93
N LEU A 336 42.13 -5.08 5.88
CA LEU A 336 43.50 -4.52 5.91
C LEU A 336 44.23 -5.15 7.13
N VAL A 337 45.55 -5.39 6.99
CA VAL A 337 46.59 -5.68 8.01
C VAL A 337 46.93 -7.17 8.34
N GLY A 338 48.24 -7.51 8.31
CA GLY A 338 48.91 -8.85 8.47
C GLY A 338 48.92 -9.46 9.89
N PRO A 339 49.88 -10.33 10.35
CA PRO A 339 51.27 -10.59 9.91
C PRO A 339 51.70 -12.11 9.83
N PHE A 340 53.02 -12.35 9.63
CA PHE A 340 53.85 -13.60 9.66
C PHE A 340 53.96 -14.44 8.36
N HIS A 341 55.05 -14.38 7.57
CA HIS A 341 56.47 -14.77 7.68
C HIS A 341 56.83 -16.22 7.30
N SER A 342 57.84 -16.30 6.40
CA SER A 342 58.73 -17.41 6.04
C SER A 342 58.12 -18.72 5.52
N PHE A 343 58.29 -19.00 4.23
CA PHE A 343 59.28 -19.97 3.72
C PHE A 343 59.09 -20.09 2.21
N PHE A 344 60.04 -19.58 1.42
CA PHE A 344 60.77 -20.33 0.39
C PHE A 344 61.78 -19.39 -0.28
N LEU A 345 63.05 -19.73 -0.05
CA LEU A 345 64.22 -19.22 -0.75
C LEU A 345 64.17 -19.62 -2.23
N GLY A 346 64.69 -18.76 -3.11
CA GLY A 346 65.02 -19.17 -4.47
C GLY A 346 65.28 -18.06 -5.47
N SER A 347 66.51 -17.52 -5.45
CA SER A 347 67.25 -17.07 -6.65
C SER A 347 66.86 -15.76 -7.35
N ARG A 348 67.72 -14.77 -7.07
CA ARG A 348 68.09 -13.55 -7.84
C ARG A 348 67.86 -13.61 -9.35
N HIS A 349 67.30 -12.53 -9.91
CA HIS A 349 68.01 -11.72 -10.92
C HIS A 349 67.56 -10.25 -10.87
N THR A 350 68.55 -9.37 -10.77
CA THR A 350 68.47 -7.91 -10.71
C THR A 350 68.20 -7.29 -12.08
N PHE A 351 67.35 -6.26 -12.13
CA PHE A 351 67.56 -5.12 -13.04
C PHE A 351 67.23 -3.82 -12.31
N LYS A 352 68.24 -2.96 -12.18
CA LYS A 352 68.13 -1.55 -11.75
C LYS A 352 67.74 -0.72 -12.97
N CYS A 353 66.81 0.22 -12.80
CA CYS A 353 66.91 1.48 -13.53
C CYS A 353 66.56 2.66 -12.62
N LYS A 354 67.39 3.70 -12.72
CA LYS A 354 67.45 4.91 -11.89
C LYS A 354 66.57 6.02 -12.48
N ASN A 355 66.03 6.83 -11.56
CA ASN A 355 65.89 8.30 -11.59
C ASN A 355 65.55 9.03 -12.91
N ILE A 356 64.42 9.75 -12.87
CA ILE A 356 64.30 11.09 -13.47
C ILE A 356 63.70 12.05 -12.42
N LYS A 357 64.47 13.09 -12.06
CA LYS A 357 64.06 14.36 -11.40
C LYS A 357 63.56 15.29 -12.53
N LYS A 358 62.69 16.31 -12.40
CA LYS A 358 62.55 17.39 -11.39
C LYS A 358 61.40 18.34 -11.87
N SER A 359 60.80 19.10 -10.93
CA SER A 359 60.32 20.51 -11.08
C SER A 359 58.98 20.74 -11.83
N SER A 360 58.00 21.57 -11.42
CA SER A 360 57.99 22.78 -10.56
C SER A 360 56.58 23.12 -9.98
N LYS A 361 56.57 23.47 -8.68
CA LYS A 361 55.80 24.50 -7.91
C LYS A 361 54.47 25.09 -8.43
N GLY A 362 53.49 25.16 -7.52
CA GLY A 362 52.39 26.16 -7.56
C GLY A 362 51.29 26.02 -6.50
N HIS A 363 51.55 26.50 -5.27
CA HIS A 363 50.61 27.05 -4.25
C HIS A 363 49.40 26.21 -3.76
N ALA A 364 49.52 25.69 -2.53
CA ALA A 364 48.40 25.25 -1.69
C ALA A 364 48.09 26.34 -0.64
N LEU A 365 46.81 26.74 -0.57
CA LEU A 365 46.21 27.44 0.57
C LEU A 365 45.25 26.47 1.29
N SER A 366 45.38 26.44 2.61
CA SER A 366 44.77 25.51 3.57
C SER A 366 43.25 25.71 3.78
N PRO A 367 42.46 24.63 3.95
CA PRO A 367 41.17 24.70 4.64
C PRO A 367 41.37 24.55 6.15
N GLN A 368 40.68 25.39 6.90
CA GLN A 368 40.66 25.45 8.36
C GLN A 368 40.08 24.17 8.98
N ALA A 369 40.55 23.90 10.20
CA ALA A 369 40.23 22.76 11.04
C ALA A 369 38.73 22.62 11.34
N ILE A 370 38.21 21.40 11.16
CA ILE A 370 36.98 20.92 11.81
C ILE A 370 37.40 20.31 13.15
N ALA A 371 36.91 20.87 14.24
CA ALA A 371 37.17 20.42 15.59
C ALA A 371 36.61 19.00 15.82
N THR A 372 37.47 18.13 16.34
CA THR A 372 37.14 16.81 16.90
C THR A 372 36.13 16.93 18.06
N PRO A 373 35.13 16.04 18.17
CA PRO A 373 34.33 15.93 19.39
C PRO A 373 35.22 15.46 20.56
N PRO A 374 35.00 15.97 21.79
CA PRO A 374 35.83 15.59 22.92
C PRO A 374 35.56 14.15 23.35
N THR A 375 36.64 13.43 23.59
CA THR A 375 36.70 12.22 24.41
C THR A 375 36.19 12.53 25.81
N TYR A 376 35.08 11.93 26.23
CA TYR A 376 34.72 11.89 27.64
C TYR A 376 35.23 10.59 28.27
N SER A 377 36.05 10.81 29.28
CA SER A 377 36.62 9.86 30.21
C SER A 377 35.55 9.15 31.04
N ASN A 378 35.85 7.92 31.45
CA ASN A 378 35.13 7.20 32.50
C ASN A 378 34.99 8.06 33.76
N GLY A 379 33.82 8.66 33.94
CA GLY A 379 33.41 9.37 35.13
C GLY A 379 32.06 8.84 35.58
N SER A 380 32.06 8.19 36.75
CA SER A 380 30.94 7.83 37.63
C SER A 380 29.53 8.14 37.08
N LEU A 381 28.84 7.09 36.62
CA LEU A 381 27.38 7.08 36.50
C LEU A 381 26.79 7.22 37.90
N THR A 382 26.49 8.47 38.27
CA THR A 382 25.64 8.77 39.41
C THR A 382 24.19 8.53 38.99
N THR A 383 23.59 7.57 39.68
CA THR A 383 22.18 7.21 39.74
C THR A 383 21.23 8.41 39.66
N ALA A 384 20.48 8.51 38.55
CA ALA A 384 19.26 9.32 38.46
C ALA A 384 18.31 8.68 37.43
N ASN A 385 17.68 7.57 37.84
CA ASN A 385 16.31 7.15 37.50
C ASN A 385 16.08 5.75 38.09
N GLN A 386 16.22 5.64 39.41
CA GLN A 386 15.42 4.70 40.19
C GLN A 386 14.29 5.53 40.80
N ALA A 387 13.12 5.51 40.16
CA ALA A 387 11.87 5.75 40.89
C ALA A 387 11.55 4.45 41.66
N PRO A 388 11.07 4.54 42.91
CA PRO A 388 11.08 3.43 43.85
C PRO A 388 10.12 2.32 43.41
N GLU A 389 10.62 1.08 43.40
CA GLU A 389 9.81 -0.13 43.43
C GLU A 389 9.14 -0.24 44.81
N GLU A 390 8.04 0.49 45.02
CA GLU A 390 7.16 0.26 46.16
C GLU A 390 6.13 -0.82 45.81
N GLY A 391 6.42 -2.03 46.30
CA GLY A 391 5.48 -2.98 46.89
C GLY A 391 4.13 -3.21 46.18
N PHE A 392 4.13 -3.98 45.08
CA PHE A 392 2.96 -4.80 44.77
C PHE A 392 3.00 -6.01 45.71
N GLN A 393 2.31 -5.93 46.85
CA GLN A 393 2.00 -7.15 47.60
C GLN A 393 1.21 -8.05 46.66
N SER A 394 1.75 -9.22 46.37
CA SER A 394 1.07 -10.28 45.63
C SER A 394 -0.08 -10.81 46.47
N SER A 395 -1.17 -10.04 46.58
CA SER A 395 -2.47 -10.66 46.80
C SER A 395 -2.73 -11.52 45.57
N SER A 396 -3.06 -12.79 45.79
CA SER A 396 -3.33 -13.79 44.76
C SER A 396 -4.21 -13.21 43.65
N ALA A 397 -3.60 -12.87 42.51
CA ALA A 397 -4.29 -12.24 41.39
C ALA A 397 -5.33 -13.23 40.86
N SER A 398 -6.61 -12.93 41.07
CA SER A 398 -7.69 -13.48 40.26
C SER A 398 -7.36 -13.16 38.79
N SER A 399 -7.19 -14.17 37.96
CA SER A 399 -6.90 -14.00 36.53
C SER A 399 -8.02 -13.19 35.87
N PHE A 400 -7.68 -12.14 35.13
CA PHE A 400 -8.62 -11.35 34.35
C PHE A 400 -9.35 -12.23 33.32
N ASP A 401 -10.68 -12.35 33.42
CA ASP A 401 -11.49 -13.13 32.48
C ASP A 401 -12.09 -12.23 31.40
N TRP A 402 -11.51 -12.27 30.20
CA TRP A 402 -11.98 -11.52 29.04
C TRP A 402 -13.46 -11.77 28.68
N LYS A 403 -14.02 -12.95 29.00
CA LYS A 403 -15.43 -13.25 28.68
C LYS A 403 -16.39 -12.64 29.69
N ASP A 404 -15.89 -12.25 30.86
CA ASP A 404 -16.67 -11.73 31.97
C ASP A 404 -16.86 -10.20 31.96
N HIS A 405 -16.84 -9.60 30.78
CA HIS A 405 -16.92 -8.15 30.60
C HIS A 405 -17.91 -7.75 29.52
N TRP A 406 -18.43 -6.53 29.65
CA TRP A 406 -19.32 -5.92 28.67
C TRP A 406 -18.55 -5.33 27.49
N TYR A 407 -18.89 -5.74 26.28
CA TYR A 407 -18.35 -5.21 25.04
C TYR A 407 -19.45 -4.53 24.22
N PRO A 408 -19.23 -3.29 23.74
CA PRO A 408 -20.14 -2.66 22.81
C PRO A 408 -19.92 -3.29 21.42
N VAL A 409 -20.92 -3.96 20.86
CA VAL A 409 -20.76 -4.73 19.61
C VAL A 409 -21.14 -3.91 18.38
N VAL A 410 -22.27 -3.22 18.44
CA VAL A 410 -22.88 -2.54 17.29
C VAL A 410 -23.79 -1.41 17.76
N PHE A 411 -24.02 -0.41 16.91
CA PHE A 411 -25.06 0.57 17.19
C PHE A 411 -26.46 -0.03 17.02
N GLU A 412 -27.35 0.40 17.88
CA GLU A 412 -28.76 0.03 17.86
C GLU A 412 -29.46 0.28 16.52
N HIS A 413 -29.09 1.34 15.81
CA HIS A 413 -29.68 1.70 14.53
C HIS A 413 -29.16 0.88 13.33
N ASP A 414 -28.14 0.05 13.53
CA ASP A 414 -27.63 -0.87 12.52
C ASP A 414 -28.33 -2.24 12.57
N VAL A 415 -29.08 -2.52 13.65
CA VAL A 415 -29.91 -3.73 13.82
C VAL A 415 -31.38 -3.35 13.65
N ALA A 416 -31.89 -3.51 12.43
CA ALA A 416 -33.30 -3.22 12.14
C ALA A 416 -34.25 -4.24 12.79
N PRO A 417 -35.51 -3.88 13.11
CA PRO A 417 -36.51 -4.85 13.56
C PRO A 417 -36.65 -6.02 12.58
N GLY A 418 -36.63 -7.24 13.12
CA GLY A 418 -36.68 -8.49 12.32
C GLY A 418 -35.37 -8.90 11.63
N GLN A 419 -34.31 -8.08 11.71
CA GLN A 419 -32.99 -8.41 11.18
C GLN A 419 -32.19 -9.22 12.21
N LEU A 420 -31.52 -10.28 11.74
CA LEU A 420 -30.50 -11.00 12.50
C LEU A 420 -29.13 -10.41 12.18
N TYR A 421 -28.43 -9.95 13.21
CA TYR A 421 -27.09 -9.36 13.10
C TYR A 421 -26.04 -10.36 13.58
N LYS A 422 -25.16 -10.77 12.66
CA LYS A 422 -24.06 -11.69 12.95
C LYS A 422 -22.83 -10.93 13.40
N PHE A 423 -22.16 -11.40 14.45
CA PHE A 423 -20.88 -10.86 14.90
C PHE A 423 -20.01 -11.97 15.52
N THR A 424 -18.71 -11.72 15.67
CA THR A 424 -17.81 -12.59 16.41
C THR A 424 -17.13 -11.77 17.50
N LEU A 425 -17.35 -12.14 18.76
CA LEU A 425 -16.75 -11.50 19.93
C LEU A 425 -15.83 -12.52 20.62
N LEU A 426 -14.57 -12.19 20.85
CA LEU A 426 -13.60 -13.08 21.52
C LEU A 426 -13.60 -14.52 20.94
N ASN A 427 -13.56 -14.61 19.60
CA ASN A 427 -13.62 -15.83 18.80
C ASN A 427 -14.91 -16.66 19.00
N THR A 428 -15.95 -16.06 19.59
CA THR A 428 -17.26 -16.67 19.80
C THR A 428 -18.26 -16.06 18.82
N PRO A 429 -18.83 -16.84 17.88
CA PRO A 429 -19.81 -16.33 16.94
C PRO A 429 -21.14 -16.11 17.66
N ILE A 430 -21.73 -14.94 17.48
CA ILE A 430 -22.96 -14.48 18.12
C ILE A 430 -23.97 -13.96 17.09
N VAL A 431 -25.25 -14.14 17.38
CA VAL A 431 -26.36 -13.56 16.62
C VAL A 431 -27.15 -12.64 17.55
N ILE A 432 -27.39 -11.41 17.08
CA ILE A 432 -28.08 -10.36 17.82
C ILE A 432 -29.34 -9.97 17.05
N TRP A 433 -30.45 -9.77 17.75
CA TRP A 433 -31.67 -9.21 17.13
C TRP A 433 -32.49 -8.40 18.14
N ARG A 434 -33.49 -7.68 17.62
CA ARG A 434 -34.47 -6.96 18.44
C ARG A 434 -35.69 -7.85 18.70
N ASP A 435 -36.03 -7.97 19.97
CA ASP A 435 -37.23 -8.65 20.48
C ASP A 435 -38.14 -7.59 21.10
N GLY A 436 -38.98 -6.96 20.26
CA GLY A 436 -39.71 -5.76 20.63
C GLY A 436 -38.77 -4.59 20.99
N ALA A 437 -38.84 -4.12 22.23
CA ALA A 437 -37.95 -3.10 22.78
C ALA A 437 -36.65 -3.68 23.36
N ALA A 438 -36.61 -4.98 23.64
CA ALA A 438 -35.43 -5.66 24.15
C ALA A 438 -34.46 -6.04 23.01
N VAL A 439 -33.22 -6.31 23.38
CA VAL A 439 -32.21 -6.90 22.50
C VAL A 439 -31.86 -8.28 23.03
N ARG A 440 -31.61 -9.23 22.12
CA ARG A 440 -31.26 -10.62 22.44
C ARG A 440 -29.96 -10.98 21.73
N ALA A 441 -29.14 -11.82 22.36
CA ALA A 441 -27.84 -12.24 21.83
C ALA A 441 -27.60 -13.72 22.12
N PHE A 442 -27.52 -14.56 21.09
CA PHE A 442 -27.24 -15.99 21.23
C PHE A 442 -25.87 -16.35 20.67
N ARG A 443 -25.35 -17.50 21.10
CA ARG A 443 -24.35 -18.22 20.30
C ARG A 443 -24.93 -18.52 18.93
N ASP A 444 -24.19 -18.16 17.88
CA ASP A 444 -24.61 -18.35 16.49
C ASP A 444 -24.40 -19.81 16.02
N ALA A 445 -25.01 -20.75 16.74
CA ALA A 445 -24.98 -22.17 16.43
C ALA A 445 -26.21 -22.85 17.03
N CYS A 446 -27.05 -23.44 16.18
CA CYS A 446 -28.21 -24.19 16.63
C CYS A 446 -27.77 -25.41 17.45
N PRO A 447 -28.33 -25.65 18.66
CA PRO A 447 -27.92 -26.78 19.51
C PRO A 447 -28.21 -28.15 18.88
N HIS A 448 -29.07 -28.23 17.86
CA HIS A 448 -29.40 -29.47 17.17
C HIS A 448 -28.23 -29.97 16.28
N ARG A 449 -27.81 -29.18 15.28
CA ARG A 449 -26.75 -29.56 14.30
C ARG A 449 -25.82 -28.41 13.93
N LEU A 450 -25.69 -27.42 14.80
CA LEU A 450 -24.70 -26.34 14.76
C LEU A 450 -24.78 -25.39 13.55
N VAL A 451 -25.88 -25.43 12.78
CA VAL A 451 -26.11 -24.45 11.70
C VAL A 451 -26.23 -23.05 12.32
N PRO A 452 -25.62 -22.02 11.71
CA PRO A 452 -25.73 -20.64 12.18
C PRO A 452 -27.19 -20.22 12.32
N LEU A 453 -27.55 -19.68 13.48
CA LEU A 453 -28.88 -19.16 13.74
C LEU A 453 -29.10 -17.81 13.05
N SER A 454 -28.03 -17.08 12.76
CA SER A 454 -28.02 -15.82 12.00
C SER A 454 -28.53 -15.94 10.57
N GLU A 455 -28.47 -17.15 9.98
CA GLU A 455 -29.07 -17.47 8.67
C GLU A 455 -30.58 -17.82 8.77
N GLY A 456 -31.14 -17.73 9.98
CA GLY A 456 -32.53 -18.02 10.28
C GLY A 456 -33.48 -16.84 10.05
N ARG A 457 -34.58 -16.85 10.80
CA ARG A 457 -35.55 -15.74 10.80
C ARG A 457 -36.25 -15.62 12.15
N ILE A 458 -36.87 -14.47 12.40
CA ILE A 458 -37.81 -14.31 13.51
C ILE A 458 -39.18 -14.84 13.08
N ALA A 459 -39.69 -15.85 13.78
CA ALA A 459 -41.01 -16.41 13.53
C ALA A 459 -42.13 -15.46 14.01
N PRO A 460 -43.38 -15.61 13.53
CA PRO A 460 -44.49 -14.74 13.92
C PRO A 460 -44.79 -14.69 15.43
N ASN A 461 -44.37 -15.71 16.17
CA ASN A 461 -44.47 -15.79 17.64
C ASN A 461 -43.30 -15.10 18.37
N GLY A 462 -42.41 -14.41 17.65
CA GLY A 462 -41.24 -13.71 18.21
C GLY A 462 -40.01 -14.60 18.43
N CYS A 463 -40.13 -15.92 18.27
CA CYS A 463 -39.01 -16.83 18.47
C CYS A 463 -38.00 -16.76 17.32
N LEU A 464 -36.72 -16.96 17.63
CA LEU A 464 -35.68 -17.18 16.63
C LEU A 464 -35.82 -18.59 16.07
N GLU A 465 -36.07 -18.69 14.76
CA GLU A 465 -36.22 -19.96 14.05
C GLU A 465 -34.96 -20.33 13.27
N CYS A 466 -34.42 -21.52 13.57
CA CYS A 466 -33.31 -22.11 12.85
C CYS A 466 -33.69 -22.44 11.39
N PRO A 467 -32.88 -22.08 10.39
CA PRO A 467 -33.22 -22.27 8.98
C PRO A 467 -33.20 -23.74 8.53
N TYR A 468 -32.56 -24.64 9.30
CA TYR A 468 -32.37 -26.02 8.86
C TYR A 468 -33.60 -26.90 9.13
N HIS A 469 -34.07 -26.92 10.37
CA HIS A 469 -35.16 -27.80 10.80
C HIS A 469 -36.31 -27.05 11.49
N GLY A 470 -36.32 -25.72 11.45
CA GLY A 470 -37.39 -24.93 12.02
C GLY A 470 -37.49 -24.99 13.55
N TRP A 471 -36.41 -25.37 14.24
CA TRP A 471 -36.36 -25.30 15.70
C TRP A 471 -36.47 -23.85 16.13
N GLN A 472 -37.36 -23.57 17.09
CA GLN A 472 -37.63 -22.21 17.55
C GLN A 472 -37.18 -22.04 19.00
N PHE A 473 -36.54 -20.90 19.26
CA PHE A 473 -36.05 -20.51 20.58
C PHE A 473 -36.64 -19.16 20.97
N ASP A 474 -37.13 -19.00 22.21
CA ASP A 474 -37.53 -17.67 22.71
C ASP A 474 -36.33 -16.75 22.93
N GLY A 475 -36.52 -15.54 23.46
CA GLY A 475 -35.43 -14.60 23.72
C GLY A 475 -34.45 -15.01 24.83
N GLU A 476 -34.81 -15.96 25.70
CA GLU A 476 -33.94 -16.42 26.80
C GLU A 476 -33.14 -17.68 26.42
N GLY A 477 -33.39 -18.23 25.23
CA GLY A 477 -32.72 -19.42 24.70
C GLY A 477 -33.58 -20.68 24.83
N ALA A 478 -34.77 -20.58 25.42
CA ALA A 478 -35.59 -21.74 25.67
C ALA A 478 -36.19 -22.29 24.37
N CYS A 479 -36.03 -23.58 24.12
CA CYS A 479 -36.64 -24.24 22.96
C CYS A 479 -38.16 -24.27 23.11
N LYS A 480 -38.87 -23.70 22.13
CA LYS A 480 -40.34 -23.63 22.10
C LYS A 480 -40.98 -24.56 21.09
N SER A 481 -40.24 -24.95 20.06
CA SER A 481 -40.78 -25.80 19.01
C SER A 481 -39.69 -26.66 18.39
N ILE A 482 -39.98 -27.95 18.29
CA ILE A 482 -39.25 -28.94 17.51
C ILE A 482 -40.26 -29.52 16.51
N PRO A 483 -40.35 -29.00 15.28
CA PRO A 483 -41.38 -29.42 14.33
C PRO A 483 -41.36 -30.92 14.01
N GLN A 484 -40.21 -31.57 14.17
CA GLN A 484 -40.04 -33.01 13.93
C GLN A 484 -40.48 -33.89 15.12
N GLY A 485 -40.89 -33.29 16.24
CA GLY A 485 -41.14 -33.98 17.50
C GLY A 485 -39.87 -34.17 18.34
N GLY A 486 -40.04 -34.14 19.67
CA GLY A 486 -38.94 -34.24 20.64
C GLY A 486 -39.29 -33.55 21.96
N ASP A 487 -38.44 -33.75 22.97
CA ASP A 487 -38.56 -33.07 24.27
C ASP A 487 -37.92 -31.68 24.21
N ILE A 488 -38.77 -30.65 24.17
CA ILE A 488 -38.35 -29.24 24.16
C ILE A 488 -37.72 -28.79 25.48
N SER A 489 -37.93 -29.54 26.58
CA SER A 489 -37.41 -29.21 27.91
C SER A 489 -35.99 -29.75 28.15
N HIS A 490 -35.49 -30.60 27.26
CA HIS A 490 -34.17 -31.20 27.40
C HIS A 490 -33.07 -30.11 27.47
N PRO A 491 -32.12 -30.14 28.42
CA PRO A 491 -31.11 -29.08 28.57
C PRO A 491 -30.27 -28.83 27.30
N ARG A 492 -29.95 -29.90 26.55
CA ARG A 492 -29.23 -29.79 25.26
C ARG A 492 -30.10 -29.30 24.09
N ALA A 493 -31.40 -29.16 24.28
CA ALA A 493 -32.27 -28.55 23.27
C ALA A 493 -32.27 -27.03 23.37
N GLN A 494 -31.78 -26.44 24.46
CA GLN A 494 -31.78 -24.99 24.67
C GLN A 494 -30.65 -24.30 23.87
N ALA A 495 -30.93 -23.13 23.31
CA ALA A 495 -29.90 -22.28 22.72
C ALA A 495 -29.11 -21.57 23.81
N THR A 496 -27.82 -21.35 23.59
CA THR A 496 -26.98 -20.58 24.53
C THR A 496 -27.27 -19.09 24.36
N SER A 497 -27.99 -18.52 25.33
CA SER A 497 -28.21 -17.08 25.45
C SER A 497 -27.09 -16.38 26.21
N PHE A 498 -26.69 -15.20 25.75
CA PHE A 498 -25.70 -14.33 26.38
C PHE A 498 -26.38 -13.09 26.95
N GLN A 499 -25.82 -12.55 28.02
CA GLN A 499 -26.29 -11.27 28.57
C GLN A 499 -26.08 -10.15 27.55
N CYS A 500 -27.13 -9.37 27.30
CA CYS A 500 -27.08 -8.21 26.41
C CYS A 500 -27.99 -7.08 26.86
N VAL A 501 -27.58 -5.84 26.59
CA VAL A 501 -28.35 -4.64 26.95
C VAL A 501 -28.14 -3.53 25.91
N ALA A 502 -29.18 -2.75 25.64
CA ALA A 502 -29.09 -1.57 24.80
C ALA A 502 -28.92 -0.33 25.69
N LYS A 503 -27.80 0.39 25.56
CA LYS A 503 -27.48 1.57 26.39
C LYS A 503 -26.60 2.56 25.62
N GLN A 504 -26.92 3.85 25.73
CA GLN A 504 -26.24 4.94 25.00
C GLN A 504 -26.17 4.72 23.48
N GLY A 505 -27.22 4.12 22.90
CA GLY A 505 -27.34 3.83 21.47
C GLY A 505 -26.51 2.63 20.98
N LEU A 506 -25.84 1.91 21.88
CA LEU A 506 -25.03 0.72 21.60
C LEU A 506 -25.71 -0.53 22.17
N ILE A 507 -25.55 -1.64 21.47
CA ILE A 507 -25.86 -2.97 21.99
C ILE A 507 -24.58 -3.53 22.62
N TRP A 508 -24.67 -3.80 23.91
CA TRP A 508 -23.62 -4.37 24.73
C TRP A 508 -23.86 -5.85 24.92
N VAL A 509 -22.80 -6.66 24.83
CA VAL A 509 -22.85 -8.11 25.04
C VAL A 509 -21.74 -8.51 26.02
N ARG A 510 -22.08 -9.38 26.97
CA ARG A 510 -21.14 -10.08 27.85
C ARG A 510 -21.24 -11.56 27.55
N LEU A 511 -20.11 -12.24 27.35
CA LEU A 511 -20.10 -13.68 26.99
C LEU A 511 -20.32 -14.61 28.20
N GLN A 512 -20.96 -14.10 29.25
CA GLN A 512 -21.51 -14.92 30.31
C GLN A 512 -22.94 -15.34 29.94
N PRO A 513 -23.27 -16.64 30.08
CA PRO A 513 -24.65 -17.09 30.03
C PRO A 513 -25.49 -16.44 31.14
N HIS A 514 -26.81 -16.40 30.95
CA HIS A 514 -27.73 -16.13 32.06
C HIS A 514 -27.63 -17.25 33.11
N HIS A 515 -27.65 -16.89 34.40
CA HIS A 515 -27.72 -17.88 35.48
C HIS A 515 -29.06 -18.63 35.43
N GLU A 516 -29.04 -19.96 35.61
CA GLU A 516 -30.23 -20.82 35.59
C GLU A 516 -31.27 -20.46 36.68
N ASP A 517 -30.85 -19.81 37.77
CA ASP A 517 -31.71 -19.41 38.89
C ASP A 517 -32.18 -17.95 38.84
N GLY A 518 -31.78 -17.19 37.82
CA GLY A 518 -32.09 -15.76 37.69
C GLY A 518 -31.46 -14.87 38.77
N SER A 519 -30.51 -15.40 39.56
CA SER A 519 -29.80 -14.62 40.56
C SER A 519 -28.87 -13.59 39.89
N PRO A 520 -28.79 -12.36 40.40
CA PRO A 520 -27.78 -11.43 39.95
C PRO A 520 -26.39 -11.96 40.35
N THR A 521 -25.46 -12.02 39.39
CA THR A 521 -24.03 -12.02 39.67
C THR A 521 -23.64 -10.82 40.52
N ALA A 522 -22.55 -10.92 41.27
CA ALA A 522 -21.93 -9.78 41.96
C ALA A 522 -21.53 -8.61 41.01
N ALA A 523 -21.67 -8.79 39.70
CA ALA A 523 -21.43 -7.82 38.63
C ALA A 523 -22.72 -7.16 38.07
N ASP A 524 -23.89 -7.45 38.66
CA ASP A 524 -25.17 -6.79 38.34
C ASP A 524 -25.37 -5.46 39.08
N ASP A 525 -24.34 -4.97 39.78
CA ASP A 525 -24.26 -3.57 40.15
C ASP A 525 -24.26 -2.73 38.87
N GLU A 526 -25.20 -1.79 38.80
CA GLU A 526 -25.52 -0.87 37.70
C GLU A 526 -24.35 0.08 37.28
N LEU A 527 -23.11 -0.27 37.66
CA LEU A 527 -21.83 0.43 37.47
C LEU A 527 -20.81 -0.30 36.56
N SER A 528 -21.11 -1.48 36.00
CA SER A 528 -20.11 -2.27 35.25
C SER A 528 -19.93 -1.90 33.76
N LEU A 529 -20.81 -1.09 33.17
CA LEU A 529 -20.70 -0.66 31.77
C LEU A 529 -19.72 0.53 31.68
N PRO A 530 -18.72 0.50 30.79
CA PRO A 530 -17.81 1.63 30.57
C PRO A 530 -18.49 2.71 29.74
N LEU A 531 -19.49 3.39 30.31
CA LEU A 531 -20.29 4.42 29.66
C LEU A 531 -19.55 5.76 29.60
N LEU A 532 -20.02 6.65 28.72
CA LEU A 532 -19.55 8.04 28.64
C LEU A 532 -20.61 8.95 29.26
N PRO A 533 -20.46 9.42 30.51
CA PRO A 533 -21.48 10.25 31.17
C PRO A 533 -21.86 11.50 30.37
N GLU A 534 -20.92 12.04 29.59
CA GLU A 534 -21.13 13.23 28.77
C GLU A 534 -22.17 13.04 27.66
N LEU A 535 -22.49 11.80 27.27
CA LEU A 535 -23.54 11.54 26.30
C LEU A 535 -24.96 11.71 26.88
N ASP A 536 -25.09 11.65 28.21
CA ASP A 536 -26.37 11.82 28.90
C ASP A 536 -26.62 13.30 29.30
N ASP A 537 -25.60 14.16 29.18
CA ASP A 537 -25.71 15.61 29.40
C ASP A 537 -26.19 16.32 28.11
N PRO A 538 -27.34 17.02 28.14
CA PRO A 538 -27.91 17.69 26.97
C PRO A 538 -27.07 18.85 26.41
N ASP A 539 -26.09 19.36 27.17
CA ASP A 539 -25.16 20.39 26.69
C ASP A 539 -24.14 19.83 25.70
N TRP A 540 -23.77 18.56 25.88
CA TRP A 540 -22.91 17.86 24.94
C TRP A 540 -23.70 17.41 23.74
N PHE A 541 -23.02 17.30 22.61
CA PHE A 541 -23.58 16.66 21.44
C PHE A 541 -22.52 15.79 20.81
N GLU A 542 -22.95 14.64 20.31
CA GLU A 542 -22.04 13.70 19.69
C GLU A 542 -21.87 14.00 18.20
N LEU A 543 -20.61 14.12 17.79
CA LEU A 543 -20.25 14.22 16.38
C LEU A 543 -19.86 12.82 15.90
N THR A 544 -20.60 12.31 14.91
CA THR A 544 -20.13 11.26 13.99
C THR A 544 -19.72 9.94 14.67
N PRO A 545 -20.63 9.34 15.49
CA PRO A 545 -20.36 8.04 16.10
C PRO A 545 -20.29 6.97 15.02
N MET A 546 -19.22 6.18 15.01
CA MET A 546 -19.05 5.13 14.00
C MET A 546 -18.28 3.95 14.54
N TRP A 547 -18.39 2.81 13.86
CA TRP A 547 -17.54 1.66 14.09
C TRP A 547 -16.82 1.25 12.80
N ARG A 548 -15.72 0.51 12.89
CA ARG A 548 -15.05 -0.14 11.75
C ARG A 548 -14.38 -1.43 12.20
N ASP A 549 -14.47 -2.47 11.39
CA ASP A 549 -13.68 -3.68 11.59
C ASP A 549 -12.26 -3.48 11.05
N LEU A 550 -11.27 -3.72 11.91
CA LEU A 550 -9.86 -3.49 11.62
C LEU A 550 -9.08 -4.82 11.57
N PRO A 551 -8.22 -5.01 10.57
CA PRO A 551 -7.36 -6.18 10.42
C PRO A 551 -6.11 -6.11 11.34
N MET A 552 -6.30 -5.76 12.61
CA MET A 552 -5.24 -5.77 13.64
C MET A 552 -5.82 -6.24 14.97
N GLU A 553 -4.97 -6.73 15.87
CA GLU A 553 -5.35 -7.12 17.22
C GLU A 553 -5.85 -5.93 18.04
N TYR A 554 -6.73 -6.22 18.99
CA TYR A 554 -7.23 -5.24 19.94
C TYR A 554 -6.11 -4.48 20.67
N SER A 555 -5.04 -5.17 21.08
CA SER A 555 -3.93 -4.55 21.81
C SER A 555 -3.19 -3.53 20.96
N THR A 556 -2.99 -3.82 19.67
CA THR A 556 -2.29 -2.95 18.73
C THR A 556 -3.10 -1.68 18.47
N LEU A 557 -4.43 -1.83 18.36
CA LEU A 557 -5.34 -0.70 18.27
C LEU A 557 -5.23 0.21 19.49
N ILE A 558 -5.40 -0.33 20.71
CA ILE A 558 -5.41 0.51 21.91
C ILE A 558 -4.04 1.13 22.18
N GLU A 559 -2.95 0.41 21.92
CA GLU A 559 -1.59 0.96 21.97
C GLU A 559 -1.45 2.19 21.06
N ASN A 560 -1.92 2.10 19.82
CA ASN A 560 -1.89 3.24 18.89
C ASN A 560 -2.77 4.40 19.37
N VAL A 561 -3.96 4.12 19.89
CA VAL A 561 -4.91 5.16 20.34
C VAL A 561 -4.37 5.93 21.56
N VAL A 562 -3.65 5.27 22.47
CA VAL A 562 -3.02 5.93 23.63
C VAL A 562 -1.73 6.66 23.28
N ASP A 563 -1.11 6.37 22.13
CA ASP A 563 0.09 7.04 21.66
C ASP A 563 -0.23 8.43 21.06
N ALA A 564 0.09 9.50 21.78
CA ALA A 564 -0.08 10.86 21.27
C ALA A 564 1.05 11.29 20.29
N GLY A 565 2.15 10.55 20.25
CA GLY A 565 3.36 10.86 19.47
C GLY A 565 3.14 10.78 17.96
N HIS A 566 2.38 9.78 17.48
CA HIS A 566 2.16 9.59 16.05
C HIS A 566 1.22 10.63 15.41
N VAL A 567 0.31 11.24 16.18
CA VAL A 567 -0.80 12.06 15.64
C VAL A 567 -0.35 13.18 14.69
N PRO A 568 0.70 13.99 14.98
CA PRO A 568 1.18 15.04 14.06
C PRO A 568 1.77 14.51 12.75
N PHE A 569 2.25 13.27 12.75
CA PHE A 569 3.01 12.67 11.65
C PHE A 569 2.12 11.80 10.77
N THR A 570 1.39 10.88 11.38
CA THR A 570 0.50 9.94 10.70
C THR A 570 -0.77 10.64 10.20
N HIS A 571 -1.41 11.46 11.04
CA HIS A 571 -2.61 12.19 10.66
C HIS A 571 -2.30 13.60 10.14
N HIS A 572 -1.25 13.70 9.32
CA HIS A 572 -0.82 14.97 8.75
C HIS A 572 -1.88 15.55 7.81
N ALA A 573 -2.25 16.81 8.03
CA ALA A 573 -3.27 17.55 7.28
C ALA A 573 -4.71 17.02 7.39
N SER A 574 -4.94 15.93 8.14
CA SER A 574 -6.28 15.44 8.52
C SER A 574 -6.65 15.89 9.93
N VAL A 575 -5.90 15.44 10.95
CA VAL A 575 -6.16 15.77 12.37
C VAL A 575 -5.20 16.85 12.87
N SER A 576 -3.94 16.76 12.46
CA SER A 576 -2.85 17.59 12.99
C SER A 576 -1.84 17.96 11.89
N LYS A 577 -0.87 18.81 12.23
CA LYS A 577 0.24 19.20 11.35
C LYS A 577 1.56 18.74 11.96
N ARG A 578 2.53 18.34 11.13
CA ARG A 578 3.86 17.89 11.61
C ARG A 578 4.55 18.97 12.44
N GLN A 579 4.38 20.23 12.04
CA GLN A 579 4.90 21.41 12.73
C GLN A 579 4.29 21.65 14.12
N SER A 580 3.11 21.05 14.39
CA SER A 580 2.42 21.11 15.67
C SER A 580 2.78 19.98 16.63
N SER A 581 3.78 19.15 16.30
CA SER A 581 4.38 18.23 17.26
C SER A 581 4.81 19.01 18.50
N GLY A 582 4.31 18.56 19.65
CA GLY A 582 4.61 19.15 20.96
C GLY A 582 5.90 18.61 21.55
N MET A 583 6.36 19.22 22.64
CA MET A 583 7.35 18.61 23.53
C MET A 583 6.56 17.70 24.48
N PHE A 584 6.89 16.41 24.49
CA PHE A 584 6.19 15.40 25.30
C PHE A 584 6.77 15.28 26.71
N GLU A 585 7.73 16.13 27.08
CA GLU A 585 8.55 16.04 28.30
C GLU A 585 7.74 16.02 29.60
N ASP A 586 6.54 16.59 29.60
CA ASP A 586 5.65 16.71 30.77
C ASP A 586 4.50 15.69 30.80
N MET A 587 4.41 14.81 29.80
CA MET A 587 3.43 13.72 29.75
C MET A 587 3.73 12.67 30.82
N ARG A 588 2.74 12.35 31.66
CA ARG A 588 2.93 11.42 32.79
C ARG A 588 1.65 10.68 33.17
N ILE A 589 1.83 9.57 33.89
CA ILE A 589 0.74 8.83 34.51
C ILE A 589 0.46 9.40 35.90
N GLU A 590 -0.81 9.63 36.22
CA GLU A 590 -1.24 10.11 37.55
C GLU A 590 -1.78 8.95 38.40
N GLU A 591 -2.55 8.05 37.80
CA GLU A 591 -3.15 6.91 38.50
C GLU A 591 -2.97 5.62 37.69
N LYS A 592 -2.72 4.49 38.37
CA LYS A 592 -2.67 3.15 37.78
C LYS A 592 -3.42 2.19 38.69
N GLY A 593 -4.14 1.22 38.12
CA GLY A 593 -4.86 0.22 38.89
C GLY A 593 -5.18 -1.04 38.07
N PRO A 594 -5.87 -2.02 38.69
CA PRO A 594 -6.25 -3.27 38.03
C PRO A 594 -7.17 -3.07 36.81
N TRP A 595 -7.85 -1.92 36.74
CA TRP A 595 -8.81 -1.58 35.68
C TRP A 595 -8.28 -0.56 34.67
N GLY A 596 -6.98 -0.26 34.69
CA GLY A 596 -6.33 0.61 33.70
C GLY A 596 -5.54 1.76 34.33
N PHE A 597 -5.53 2.93 33.68
CA PHE A 597 -4.72 4.08 34.13
C PHE A 597 -5.32 5.43 33.71
N LYS A 598 -4.97 6.48 34.46
CA LYS A 598 -5.20 7.87 34.09
C LYS A 598 -3.87 8.60 33.93
N GLY A 599 -3.75 9.36 32.84
CA GLY A 599 -2.58 10.16 32.53
C GLY A 599 -2.94 11.60 32.18
N ILE A 600 -1.96 12.47 32.30
CA ILE A 600 -2.07 13.87 31.91
C ILE A 600 -0.92 14.26 31.00
N TRP A 601 -1.25 15.01 29.95
CA TRP A 601 -0.30 15.78 29.16
C TRP A 601 -0.63 17.27 29.33
N PRO A 602 0.04 17.97 30.27
CA PRO A 602 -0.28 19.36 30.61
C PRO A 602 -0.12 20.32 29.43
N THR A 603 0.98 20.20 28.68
CA THR A 603 1.20 20.99 27.46
C THR A 603 0.18 20.62 26.39
N GLY A 604 -0.25 19.37 26.33
CA GLY A 604 -1.29 18.91 25.42
C GLY A 604 -0.98 19.12 23.93
N PRO A 605 -1.95 18.86 23.05
CA PRO A 605 -1.74 18.89 21.63
C PRO A 605 -1.60 20.33 21.11
N ARG A 606 -0.95 20.46 19.94
CA ARG A 606 -0.72 21.75 19.26
C ARG A 606 0.02 22.77 20.12
N LYS A 607 1.04 22.33 20.87
CA LYS A 607 1.94 23.16 21.68
C LYS A 607 1.18 24.04 22.69
N GLY A 608 0.27 23.45 23.48
CA GLY A 608 -0.59 24.21 24.40
C GLY A 608 -1.79 24.88 23.77
N GLY A 609 -1.89 24.87 22.43
CA GLY A 609 -2.97 25.53 21.71
C GLY A 609 -4.37 24.99 22.01
N LEU A 610 -4.50 23.79 22.58
CA LEU A 610 -5.81 23.24 22.98
C LEU A 610 -5.94 23.02 24.50
N GLY A 611 -4.92 23.38 25.28
CA GLY A 611 -4.87 23.08 26.71
C GLY A 611 -4.43 21.64 27.01
N ALA A 612 -4.49 21.28 28.29
CA ALA A 612 -4.08 19.97 28.76
C ALA A 612 -4.97 18.86 28.18
N GLN A 613 -4.36 17.71 27.92
CA GLN A 613 -5.06 16.50 27.50
C GLN A 613 -5.00 15.48 28.63
N LEU A 614 -6.18 15.05 29.08
CA LEU A 614 -6.36 13.98 30.05
C LEU A 614 -6.64 12.68 29.31
N THR A 615 -5.94 11.61 29.67
CA THR A 615 -6.09 10.29 29.08
C THR A 615 -6.60 9.32 30.14
N HIS A 616 -7.67 8.59 29.86
CA HIS A 616 -8.15 7.52 30.73
C HIS A 616 -8.34 6.25 29.91
N PHE A 617 -7.62 5.21 30.27
CA PHE A 617 -7.86 3.85 29.78
C PHE A 617 -8.57 3.06 30.89
N GLN A 618 -9.76 2.57 30.58
CA GLN A 618 -10.58 1.69 31.40
C GLN A 618 -10.70 0.33 30.70
N GLY A 619 -10.01 -0.67 31.26
CA GLY A 619 -10.01 -2.03 30.73
C GLY A 619 -11.40 -2.69 30.81
N PRO A 620 -11.73 -3.62 29.89
CA PRO A 620 -10.89 -4.10 28.79
C PRO A 620 -11.05 -3.37 27.47
N ASN A 621 -11.81 -2.27 27.36
CA ASN A 621 -12.15 -1.78 26.02
C ASN A 621 -12.25 -0.27 25.85
N LEU A 622 -12.36 0.54 26.91
CA LEU A 622 -12.57 1.98 26.77
C LEU A 622 -11.26 2.75 26.90
N MET A 623 -10.96 3.52 25.88
CA MET A 623 -9.94 4.55 25.89
C MET A 623 -10.63 5.90 25.68
N ARG A 624 -10.33 6.92 26.49
CA ARG A 624 -10.77 8.30 26.24
C ARG A 624 -9.67 9.33 26.43
N HIS A 625 -9.57 10.25 25.46
CA HIS A 625 -8.83 11.51 25.58
C HIS A 625 -9.83 12.64 25.83
N THR A 626 -9.62 13.46 26.86
CA THR A 626 -10.43 14.63 27.19
C THR A 626 -9.57 15.88 27.11
N ILE A 627 -10.05 16.86 26.35
CA ILE A 627 -9.47 18.20 26.30
C ILE A 627 -10.56 19.16 26.74
N ASP A 628 -10.36 19.76 27.91
CA ASP A 628 -11.26 20.77 28.45
C ASP A 628 -10.63 22.15 28.38
N ALA A 629 -10.94 22.87 27.30
CA ALA A 629 -10.63 24.28 27.14
C ALA A 629 -11.91 25.12 27.20
N PHE A 630 -12.93 24.68 27.94
CA PHE A 630 -14.23 25.33 27.93
C PHE A 630 -14.18 26.72 28.57
N SER A 631 -13.46 26.85 29.68
CA SER A 631 -13.27 28.13 30.38
C SER A 631 -12.43 29.12 29.57
N THR A 632 -11.40 28.65 28.87
CA THR A 632 -10.42 29.49 28.17
C THR A 632 -10.77 29.78 26.71
N ARG A 633 -11.36 28.82 26.01
CA ARG A 633 -11.66 28.89 24.56
C ARG A 633 -13.12 28.57 24.21
N GLY A 634 -13.97 28.24 25.19
CA GLY A 634 -15.38 27.94 24.95
C GLY A 634 -15.61 26.59 24.27
N PHE A 635 -14.69 25.64 24.41
CA PHE A 635 -14.70 24.34 23.75
C PHE A 635 -14.18 23.22 24.67
N ALA A 636 -14.93 22.14 24.77
CA ALA A 636 -14.44 20.87 25.31
C ALA A 636 -14.76 19.74 24.33
N ASN A 637 -13.86 18.77 24.23
CA ASN A 637 -14.08 17.57 23.44
C ASN A 637 -13.53 16.34 24.11
N ILE A 638 -14.20 15.22 23.81
CA ILE A 638 -13.74 13.89 24.18
C ILE A 638 -13.59 13.10 22.90
N THR A 639 -12.46 12.41 22.76
CA THR A 639 -12.30 11.35 21.77
C THR A 639 -12.26 10.05 22.55
N ALA A 640 -13.35 9.28 22.47
CA ALA A 640 -13.44 7.97 23.08
C ALA A 640 -13.44 6.88 22.01
N VAL A 641 -12.69 5.82 22.27
CA VAL A 641 -12.55 4.66 21.41
C VAL A 641 -12.81 3.42 22.24
N TYR A 642 -13.74 2.59 21.78
CA TYR A 642 -13.88 1.22 22.24
C TYR A 642 -13.13 0.28 21.32
N GLY A 643 -12.21 -0.51 21.86
CA GLY A 643 -11.60 -1.64 21.17
C GLY A 643 -12.34 -2.92 21.52
N VAL A 644 -12.80 -3.66 20.52
CA VAL A 644 -13.62 -4.86 20.68
C VAL A 644 -12.92 -6.04 20.01
N PRO A 645 -12.31 -6.97 20.76
CA PRO A 645 -11.62 -8.11 20.16
C PRO A 645 -12.60 -9.04 19.42
N THR A 646 -12.29 -9.37 18.16
CA THR A 646 -13.17 -10.25 17.34
C THR A 646 -12.58 -11.64 17.19
N THR A 647 -11.51 -11.78 16.44
CA THR A 647 -10.69 -12.99 16.27
C THR A 647 -9.22 -12.59 16.40
N PRO A 648 -8.28 -13.54 16.58
CA PRO A 648 -6.86 -13.24 16.54
C PRO A 648 -6.50 -12.34 15.33
N GLY A 649 -5.79 -11.24 15.59
CA GLY A 649 -5.36 -10.27 14.56
C GLY A 649 -6.49 -9.43 13.96
N ARG A 650 -7.68 -9.40 14.57
CA ARG A 650 -8.81 -8.57 14.15
C ARG A 650 -9.58 -8.00 15.34
N CYS A 651 -9.95 -6.74 15.25
CA CYS A 651 -10.81 -6.09 16.23
C CYS A 651 -11.82 -5.16 15.56
N ARG A 652 -12.86 -4.80 16.30
CA ARG A 652 -13.75 -3.69 15.94
C ARG A 652 -13.37 -2.48 16.77
N LEU A 653 -13.26 -1.34 16.10
CA LEU A 653 -13.15 -0.03 16.73
C LEU A 653 -14.54 0.61 16.74
N ILE A 654 -14.94 1.23 17.85
CA ILE A 654 -16.10 2.12 17.94
C ILE A 654 -15.63 3.49 18.45
N VAL A 655 -15.83 4.53 17.66
CA VAL A 655 -15.46 5.90 17.99
C VAL A 655 -16.69 6.67 18.45
N ARG A 656 -16.57 7.34 19.59
CA ARG A 656 -17.55 8.26 20.17
C ARG A 656 -16.87 9.61 20.43
N GLN A 657 -17.42 10.69 19.89
CA GLN A 657 -16.78 12.01 19.98
C GLN A 657 -17.78 13.08 20.45
N PRO A 658 -18.09 13.15 21.76
CA PRO A 658 -18.92 14.21 22.29
C PRO A 658 -18.14 15.53 22.38
N PHE A 659 -18.83 16.61 22.03
CA PHE A 659 -18.33 17.98 22.03
C PHE A 659 -19.25 18.89 22.83
N LYS A 660 -18.66 19.90 23.48
CA LYS A 660 -19.37 20.99 24.17
C LYS A 660 -18.81 22.33 23.70
N PHE A 661 -19.68 23.19 23.16
CA PHE A 661 -19.32 24.54 22.72
C PHE A 661 -20.11 25.59 23.49
N LYS A 662 -19.44 26.68 23.86
CA LYS A 662 -20.08 27.86 24.43
C LYS A 662 -20.99 28.55 23.40
N ASN A 663 -20.59 28.54 22.12
CA ASN A 663 -21.38 29.09 21.02
C ASN A 663 -22.38 28.06 20.45
N LYS A 664 -23.67 28.25 20.75
CA LYS A 664 -24.76 27.37 20.29
C LYS A 664 -24.94 27.34 18.77
N LEU A 665 -24.49 28.36 18.02
CA LEU A 665 -24.57 28.35 16.56
C LEU A 665 -23.68 27.27 15.93
N ILE A 666 -22.51 27.02 16.53
CA ILE A 666 -21.58 25.97 16.09
C ILE A 666 -22.24 24.60 16.23
N ARG A 667 -22.87 24.34 17.39
CA ARG A 667 -23.66 23.12 17.63
C ARG A 667 -24.76 22.94 16.58
N LYS A 668 -25.52 24.01 16.29
CA LYS A 668 -26.58 23.96 15.27
C LYS A 668 -26.03 23.67 13.86
N ALA A 669 -24.88 24.24 13.50
CA ALA A 669 -24.24 23.99 12.22
C ALA A 669 -23.81 22.51 12.07
N PHE A 670 -23.19 21.93 13.10
CA PHE A 670 -22.82 20.51 13.09
C PHE A 670 -24.05 19.58 13.03
N GLY A 671 -25.16 19.95 13.68
CA GLY A 671 -26.41 19.20 13.62
C GLY A 671 -27.06 19.14 12.24
N ILE A 672 -26.72 20.03 11.31
CA ILE A 672 -27.22 20.03 9.92
C ILE A 672 -26.39 19.09 9.04
N MET A 673 -25.15 18.76 9.44
CA MET A 673 -24.24 17.98 8.63
C MET A 673 -24.69 16.50 8.57
N PRO A 674 -24.84 15.92 7.37
CA PRO A 674 -25.10 14.49 7.23
C PRO A 674 -24.06 13.62 7.95
N GLN A 675 -24.52 12.71 8.82
CA GLN A 675 -23.65 11.85 9.65
C GLN A 675 -22.65 11.02 8.83
N PHE A 676 -23.06 10.52 7.65
CA PHE A 676 -22.18 9.72 6.79
C PHE A 676 -20.90 10.46 6.38
N MET A 677 -20.92 11.79 6.27
CA MET A 677 -19.72 12.55 5.90
C MET A 677 -18.66 12.50 7.01
N GLY A 678 -19.11 12.45 8.26
CA GLY A 678 -18.23 12.18 9.38
C GLY A 678 -17.65 10.79 9.37
N HIS A 679 -18.47 9.77 9.03
CA HIS A 679 -17.97 8.41 8.89
C HIS A 679 -16.87 8.36 7.82
N LEU A 680 -17.08 8.97 6.65
CA LEU A 680 -16.05 9.05 5.59
C LEU A 680 -14.79 9.83 6.02
N GLY A 681 -14.92 10.77 6.96
CA GLY A 681 -13.80 11.48 7.58
C GLY A 681 -13.00 10.57 8.50
N ASN A 682 -13.67 9.94 9.45
CA ASN A 682 -13.06 9.02 10.42
C ASN A 682 -12.46 7.78 9.75
N LEU A 683 -13.10 7.22 8.71
CA LEU A 683 -12.51 6.16 7.88
C LEU A 683 -11.16 6.58 7.29
N SER A 684 -11.07 7.80 6.74
CA SER A 684 -9.83 8.34 6.18
C SER A 684 -8.74 8.54 7.23
N VAL A 685 -9.11 8.84 8.48
CA VAL A 685 -8.15 8.93 9.59
C VAL A 685 -7.62 7.53 9.92
N LEU A 686 -8.48 6.53 10.00
CA LEU A 686 -8.07 5.15 10.29
C LEU A 686 -7.20 4.54 9.17
N ASP A 687 -7.43 4.91 7.91
CA ASP A 687 -6.56 4.50 6.79
C ASP A 687 -5.12 5.01 6.92
N ASP A 688 -4.94 6.15 7.61
CA ASP A 688 -3.62 6.68 7.90
C ASP A 688 -2.85 5.78 8.89
N ASP A 689 -3.48 4.86 9.62
CA ASP A 689 -2.78 3.91 10.51
C ASP A 689 -2.75 2.48 9.96
N ASN A 690 -3.87 2.06 9.38
CA ASN A 690 -4.23 0.64 9.21
C ASN A 690 -3.13 -0.20 8.55
N ILE A 691 -2.51 0.36 7.49
CA ILE A 691 -1.48 -0.36 6.74
C ILE A 691 -0.25 -0.69 7.58
N PHE A 692 0.30 0.29 8.30
CA PHE A 692 1.56 0.03 9.02
C PHE A 692 1.31 -0.66 10.36
N LEU A 693 0.17 -0.42 11.03
CA LEU A 693 -0.14 -1.13 12.27
C LEU A 693 -0.33 -2.63 12.02
N HIS A 694 -1.00 -2.98 10.92
CA HIS A 694 -1.11 -4.37 10.49
C HIS A 694 0.28 -5.01 10.33
N LEU A 695 1.23 -4.32 9.69
CA LEU A 695 2.58 -4.82 9.48
C LEU A 695 3.43 -4.85 10.76
N GLN A 696 3.34 -3.79 11.57
CA GLN A 696 4.06 -3.62 12.84
C GLN A 696 3.68 -4.73 13.83
N GLU A 697 2.40 -5.08 13.91
CA GLU A 697 1.92 -6.17 14.76
C GLU A 697 2.63 -7.49 14.43
N ARG A 698 2.63 -7.89 13.15
CA ARG A 698 3.28 -9.15 12.72
C ARG A 698 4.78 -9.12 12.99
N GLU A 699 5.45 -8.02 12.64
CA GLU A 699 6.88 -7.84 12.90
C GLU A 699 7.21 -7.89 14.40
N SER A 700 6.36 -7.32 15.24
CA SER A 700 6.54 -7.35 16.70
C SER A 700 6.46 -8.77 17.23
N VAL A 701 5.49 -9.56 16.75
CA VAL A 701 5.35 -10.97 17.12
C VAL A 701 6.54 -11.80 16.63
N GLU A 702 6.99 -11.60 15.39
CA GLU A 702 8.19 -12.25 14.84
C GLU A 702 9.46 -11.95 15.66
N ARG A 703 9.52 -10.79 16.32
CA ARG A 703 10.60 -10.39 17.24
C ARG A 703 10.45 -10.96 18.66
N GLY A 704 9.33 -11.61 18.97
CA GLY A 704 9.03 -12.19 20.28
C GLY A 704 8.22 -11.29 21.20
N LEU A 705 7.26 -10.53 20.67
CA LEU A 705 6.23 -9.85 21.47
C LEU A 705 5.56 -10.87 22.41
N THR A 706 5.30 -10.51 23.67
CA THR A 706 4.81 -11.40 24.76
C THR A 706 5.75 -12.52 25.21
N GLU A 707 6.81 -12.85 24.44
CA GLU A 707 7.84 -13.82 24.84
C GLU A 707 9.06 -13.14 25.50
N LYS A 708 9.37 -11.91 25.08
CA LYS A 708 10.49 -11.10 25.58
C LYS A 708 9.99 -9.84 26.30
N PRO A 709 10.78 -9.27 27.22
CA PRO A 709 10.52 -7.93 27.73
C PRO A 709 10.37 -6.93 26.58
N ILE A 710 9.35 -6.07 26.64
CA ILE A 710 8.97 -5.19 25.52
C ILE A 710 10.12 -4.33 24.98
N GLY A 711 11.01 -3.86 25.85
CA GLY A 711 12.19 -3.08 25.47
C GLY A 711 13.23 -3.82 24.61
N GLN A 712 13.14 -5.15 24.52
CA GLN A 712 13.94 -5.97 23.60
C GLN A 712 13.27 -6.18 22.23
N VAL A 713 11.95 -5.94 22.14
CA VAL A 713 11.17 -6.07 20.90
C VAL A 713 11.21 -4.75 20.12
N TYR A 714 10.97 -3.63 20.82
CA TYR A 714 11.12 -2.27 20.29
C TYR A 714 11.48 -1.27 21.39
N TYR A 715 12.14 -0.18 20.98
CA TYR A 715 12.74 0.82 21.89
C TYR A 715 11.80 2.01 22.10
N MET A 716 11.49 2.32 23.36
CA MET A 716 10.59 3.41 23.79
C MET A 716 11.32 4.35 24.76
N PRO A 717 12.14 5.29 24.25
CA PRO A 717 12.96 6.17 25.10
C PRO A 717 12.22 7.37 25.67
N GLY A 718 11.05 7.71 25.11
CA GLY A 718 10.42 9.02 25.29
C GLY A 718 9.38 9.02 26.39
N SER A 719 9.20 10.19 27.01
CA SER A 719 8.00 10.45 27.82
C SER A 719 6.69 10.40 27.02
N SER A 720 6.77 10.54 25.68
CA SER A 720 5.66 10.26 24.75
C SER A 720 5.12 8.83 24.88
N ASP A 721 5.96 7.89 25.32
CA ASP A 721 5.65 6.46 25.35
C ASP A 721 5.07 6.04 26.71
N ALA A 722 4.90 6.98 27.65
CA ALA A 722 4.46 6.71 29.03
C ALA A 722 3.11 5.98 29.09
N TYR A 723 2.18 6.34 28.21
CA TYR A 723 0.85 5.72 28.15
C TYR A 723 0.89 4.32 27.54
N VAL A 724 1.72 4.10 26.52
CA VAL A 724 1.95 2.78 25.92
C VAL A 724 2.55 1.83 26.96
N MET A 725 3.56 2.28 27.71
CA MET A 725 4.15 1.49 28.79
C MET A 725 3.15 1.17 29.91
N ALA A 726 2.26 2.09 30.26
CA ALA A 726 1.21 1.84 31.25
C ALA A 726 0.17 0.82 30.74
N PHE A 727 -0.26 0.96 29.48
CA PHE A 727 -1.18 0.03 28.85
C PHE A 727 -0.60 -1.38 28.76
N ARG A 728 0.63 -1.54 28.26
CA ARG A 728 1.31 -2.84 28.17
C ARG A 728 1.56 -3.45 29.54
N GLY A 729 1.94 -2.62 30.51
CA GLY A 729 2.07 -3.05 31.90
C GLY A 729 0.78 -3.59 32.51
N TRP A 730 -0.39 -3.05 32.12
CA TRP A 730 -1.70 -3.60 32.49
C TRP A 730 -2.00 -4.89 31.70
N LEU A 731 -1.80 -4.86 30.38
CA LEU A 731 -2.11 -5.98 29.49
C LEU A 731 -1.34 -7.25 29.88
N ASP A 732 -0.04 -7.13 30.11
CA ASP A 732 0.86 -8.26 30.33
C ASP A 732 0.75 -8.82 31.76
N ARG A 733 0.58 -7.94 32.77
CA ARG A 733 0.58 -8.37 34.19
C ARG A 733 -0.81 -8.66 34.74
N ILE A 734 -1.85 -8.00 34.24
CA ILE A 734 -3.22 -8.14 34.74
C ILE A 734 -4.08 -8.89 33.75
N ALA A 735 -4.07 -8.48 32.47
CA ALA A 735 -4.96 -9.04 31.44
C ALA A 735 -4.39 -10.27 30.69
N GLY A 736 -3.29 -10.86 31.17
CA GLY A 736 -2.75 -12.13 30.67
C GLY A 736 -2.15 -12.08 29.25
N GLY A 737 -1.68 -10.92 28.79
CA GLY A 737 -1.05 -10.75 27.48
C GLY A 737 -2.01 -10.53 26.30
N GLY A 738 -3.32 -10.51 26.57
CA GLY A 738 -4.35 -10.17 25.57
C GLY A 738 -5.52 -11.17 25.52
N PRO A 739 -6.56 -10.85 24.72
CA PRO A 739 -7.81 -11.60 24.67
C PRO A 739 -7.69 -13.03 24.14
N PHE A 740 -6.63 -13.32 23.38
CA PHE A 740 -6.39 -14.62 22.74
C PHE A 740 -5.12 -15.30 23.26
N GLY A 741 -4.63 -14.87 24.43
CA GLY A 741 -3.36 -15.33 25.00
C GLY A 741 -2.14 -14.61 24.40
N PRO A 742 -0.93 -15.14 24.63
CA PRO A 742 0.30 -14.53 24.17
C PRO A 742 0.38 -14.50 22.64
N GLN A 743 0.82 -13.37 22.10
CA GLN A 743 0.99 -13.16 20.65
C GLN A 743 2.32 -13.77 20.21
N ASN A 744 2.30 -15.07 19.90
CA ASN A 744 3.44 -15.86 19.43
C ASN A 744 3.17 -16.45 18.04
N ALA A 745 3.99 -17.43 17.60
CA ALA A 745 3.82 -18.10 16.31
C ALA A 745 2.44 -18.78 16.12
N ALA A 746 1.84 -19.31 17.18
CA ALA A 746 0.50 -19.92 17.11
C ALA A 746 -0.58 -18.86 16.92
N TRP A 747 -0.45 -17.71 17.60
CA TRP A 747 -1.30 -16.55 17.36
C TRP A 747 -1.16 -16.04 15.92
N LEU A 748 0.06 -15.93 15.37
CA LEU A 748 0.29 -15.54 13.96
C LEU A 748 -0.42 -16.48 12.98
N ALA A 749 -0.33 -17.79 13.23
CA ALA A 749 -1.03 -18.77 12.41
C ALA A 749 -2.56 -18.58 12.45
N ALA A 750 -3.12 -18.21 13.60
CA ALA A 750 -4.55 -17.91 13.76
C ALA A 750 -4.95 -16.54 13.16
N ALA A 751 -4.09 -15.54 13.25
CA ALA A 751 -4.30 -14.19 12.73
C ALA A 751 -4.25 -14.12 11.19
N GLY A 752 -3.65 -15.12 10.56
CA GLY A 752 -3.55 -15.23 9.10
C GLY A 752 -2.41 -14.41 8.49
N PRO A 753 -2.25 -14.49 7.14
CA PRO A 753 -1.16 -13.84 6.43
C PRO A 753 -1.28 -12.32 6.40
N ARG A 754 -0.19 -11.65 5.99
CA ARG A 754 -0.20 -10.20 5.72
C ARG A 754 -1.15 -9.90 4.57
N LEU A 755 -2.05 -8.94 4.77
CA LEU A 755 -3.03 -8.52 3.77
C LEU A 755 -2.43 -7.52 2.78
N SER A 756 -2.97 -7.49 1.56
CA SER A 756 -2.61 -6.49 0.56
C SER A 756 -3.12 -5.10 0.96
N LYS A 757 -2.52 -4.03 0.41
CA LYS A 757 -2.97 -2.65 0.66
C LYS A 757 -4.45 -2.43 0.30
N THR A 758 -4.93 -3.06 -0.77
CA THR A 758 -6.33 -2.95 -1.20
C THR A 758 -7.27 -3.56 -0.17
N GLU A 759 -6.94 -4.73 0.38
CA GLU A 759 -7.72 -5.36 1.46
C GLU A 759 -7.69 -4.52 2.75
N LEU A 760 -6.55 -3.91 3.07
CA LEU A 760 -6.40 -3.03 4.25
C LEU A 760 -7.17 -1.71 4.09
N LEU A 761 -7.42 -1.25 2.87
CA LEU A 761 -8.15 -0.01 2.57
C LEU A 761 -9.61 -0.26 2.16
N ASP A 762 -10.12 -1.47 2.30
CA ASP A 762 -11.51 -1.79 1.98
C ASP A 762 -12.46 -1.18 3.02
N HIS A 763 -13.23 -0.16 2.61
CA HIS A 763 -14.29 0.46 3.41
C HIS A 763 -15.62 -0.25 3.28
N TYR A 764 -15.85 -0.95 2.17
CA TYR A 764 -17.15 -1.52 1.89
C TYR A 764 -17.49 -2.62 2.88
N HIS A 765 -16.60 -3.61 3.00
CA HIS A 765 -16.81 -4.75 3.88
C HIS A 765 -16.46 -4.46 5.34
N SER A 766 -15.50 -3.58 5.61
CA SER A 766 -15.15 -3.22 6.99
C SER A 766 -16.14 -2.28 7.69
N HIS A 767 -17.07 -1.66 6.94
CA HIS A 767 -18.01 -0.69 7.48
C HIS A 767 -19.28 -0.50 6.65
N THR A 768 -19.16 -0.06 5.39
CA THR A 768 -20.28 0.55 4.64
C THR A 768 -21.47 -0.38 4.47
N GLU A 769 -21.27 -1.66 4.18
CA GLU A 769 -22.38 -2.59 3.92
C GLU A 769 -23.22 -2.87 5.18
N ASN A 770 -22.58 -2.81 6.34
CA ASN A 770 -23.17 -3.14 7.64
C ASN A 770 -23.62 -1.91 8.43
N CYS A 771 -23.15 -0.71 8.07
CA CYS A 771 -23.59 0.56 8.64
C CYS A 771 -24.84 1.09 7.91
N SER A 772 -25.98 1.17 8.61
CA SER A 772 -27.26 1.59 8.04
C SER A 772 -27.23 3.04 7.53
N ILE A 773 -26.44 3.90 8.17
CA ILE A 773 -26.21 5.30 7.76
C ILE A 773 -25.46 5.33 6.41
N CYS A 774 -24.32 4.66 6.31
CA CYS A 774 -23.48 4.67 5.10
C CYS A 774 -24.13 3.94 3.92
N ARG A 775 -24.72 2.77 4.16
CA ARG A 775 -25.46 2.01 3.14
C ARG A 775 -26.61 2.83 2.54
N THR A 776 -27.40 3.48 3.39
CA THR A 776 -28.51 4.34 2.96
C THR A 776 -28.01 5.57 2.21
N ALA A 777 -26.96 6.22 2.71
CA ALA A 777 -26.34 7.37 2.05
C ALA A 777 -25.80 6.99 0.66
N LEU A 778 -25.09 5.87 0.53
CA LEU A 778 -24.59 5.36 -0.73
C LEU A 778 -25.72 5.10 -1.74
N ALA A 779 -26.81 4.44 -1.31
CA ALA A 779 -27.97 4.20 -2.16
C ALA A 779 -28.59 5.52 -2.66
N ARG A 780 -28.79 6.49 -1.76
CA ARG A 780 -29.34 7.81 -2.10
C ARG A 780 -28.41 8.59 -3.03
N LEU A 781 -27.11 8.61 -2.76
CA LEU A 781 -26.11 9.30 -3.59
C LEU A 781 -26.04 8.73 -5.02
N LYS A 782 -26.20 7.41 -5.18
CA LYS A 782 -26.29 6.79 -6.52
C LYS A 782 -27.50 7.31 -7.30
N VAL A 783 -28.66 7.43 -6.64
CA VAL A 783 -29.89 8.00 -7.25
C VAL A 783 -29.70 9.49 -7.55
N VAL A 784 -29.17 10.27 -6.60
CA VAL A 784 -28.90 11.70 -6.77
C VAL A 784 -27.94 11.95 -7.93
N ARG A 785 -26.88 11.15 -8.07
CA ARG A 785 -25.94 11.25 -9.20
C ARG A 785 -26.65 11.01 -10.53
N ALA A 786 -27.49 9.98 -10.61
CA ALA A 786 -28.23 9.69 -11.84
C ALA A 786 -29.23 10.80 -12.18
N ALA A 787 -30.01 11.27 -11.20
CA ALA A 787 -30.95 12.37 -11.37
C ALA A 787 -30.24 13.68 -11.78
N ALA A 788 -29.12 14.01 -11.14
CA ALA A 788 -28.33 15.19 -11.47
C ALA A 788 -27.76 15.14 -12.89
N ALA A 789 -27.35 13.96 -13.38
CA ALA A 789 -26.91 13.80 -14.77
C ALA A 789 -28.06 14.05 -15.76
N VAL A 790 -29.24 13.48 -15.50
CA VAL A 790 -30.43 13.66 -16.35
C VAL A 790 -30.87 15.12 -16.37
N LEU A 791 -30.93 15.78 -15.20
CA LEU A 791 -31.31 17.18 -15.09
C LEU A 791 -30.27 18.12 -15.73
N ALA A 792 -28.98 17.80 -15.64
CA ALA A 792 -27.94 18.58 -16.31
C ALA A 792 -28.11 18.52 -17.84
N VAL A 793 -28.30 17.32 -18.39
CA VAL A 793 -28.55 17.14 -19.84
C VAL A 793 -29.86 17.83 -20.26
N GLY A 794 -30.94 17.64 -19.50
CA GLY A 794 -32.23 18.29 -19.77
C GLY A 794 -32.18 19.81 -19.70
N GLY A 795 -31.46 20.36 -18.71
CA GLY A 795 -31.22 21.81 -18.57
C GLY A 795 -30.42 22.37 -19.74
N SER A 796 -29.37 21.67 -20.19
CA SER A 796 -28.60 22.05 -21.38
C SER A 796 -29.44 21.99 -22.66
N VAL A 797 -30.23 20.94 -22.87
CA VAL A 797 -31.13 20.82 -24.04
C VAL A 797 -32.16 21.94 -24.05
N THR A 798 -32.77 22.25 -22.91
CA THR A 798 -33.76 23.32 -22.78
C THR A 798 -33.14 24.70 -23.07
N ALA A 799 -31.93 24.95 -22.54
CA ALA A 799 -31.21 26.20 -22.81
C ALA A 799 -30.86 26.36 -24.30
N VAL A 800 -30.41 25.27 -24.95
CA VAL A 800 -30.12 25.28 -26.40
C VAL A 800 -31.39 25.49 -27.22
N ALA A 801 -32.48 24.79 -26.91
CA ALA A 801 -33.75 24.95 -27.62
C ALA A 801 -34.31 26.38 -27.49
N ALA A 802 -34.24 26.98 -26.29
CA ALA A 802 -34.64 28.36 -26.06
C ALA A 802 -33.76 29.35 -26.83
N ALA A 803 -32.44 29.15 -26.86
CA ALA A 803 -31.50 29.99 -27.61
C ALA A 803 -31.74 29.90 -29.14
N VAL A 804 -31.99 28.69 -29.67
CA VAL A 804 -32.33 28.50 -31.09
C VAL A 804 -33.64 29.19 -31.43
N THR A 805 -34.67 29.04 -30.60
CA THR A 805 -35.98 29.69 -30.81
C THR A 805 -35.84 31.21 -30.80
N GLN A 806 -35.02 31.75 -29.90
CA GLN A 806 -34.72 33.19 -29.83
C GLN A 806 -33.96 33.68 -31.06
N ALA A 807 -32.97 32.92 -31.54
CA ALA A 807 -32.23 33.26 -32.76
C ALA A 807 -33.12 33.26 -34.01
N VAL A 808 -34.05 32.29 -34.13
CA VAL A 808 -35.04 32.24 -35.22
C VAL A 808 -36.00 33.43 -35.14
N SER A 809 -36.49 33.76 -33.95
CA SER A 809 -37.41 34.90 -33.73
C SER A 809 -36.74 36.24 -34.06
N LEU A 810 -35.48 36.44 -33.66
CA LEU A 810 -34.69 37.62 -34.02
C LEU A 810 -34.46 37.73 -35.53
N ARG A 811 -34.22 36.60 -36.20
CA ARG A 811 -34.03 36.56 -37.67
C ARG A 811 -35.32 36.89 -38.42
N GLN A 812 -36.48 36.42 -37.94
CA GLN A 812 -37.78 36.78 -38.51
C GLN A 812 -38.14 38.25 -38.27
N ALA A 813 -37.89 38.79 -37.08
CA ALA A 813 -38.11 40.21 -36.78
C ALA A 813 -37.22 41.15 -37.62
N ALA A 814 -36.00 40.72 -37.95
CA ALA A 814 -35.10 41.48 -38.84
C ALA A 814 -35.56 41.52 -40.31
N LEU A 815 -36.36 40.53 -40.75
CA LEU A 815 -36.88 40.43 -42.12
C LEU A 815 -38.19 41.23 -42.32
N SER A 816 -38.92 41.56 -41.26
CA SER A 816 -40.27 42.16 -41.32
C SER A 816 -40.31 43.67 -41.02
N ALA A 817 -39.23 44.41 -41.28
CA ALA A 817 -39.01 45.83 -40.94
C ALA A 817 -40.30 46.68 -40.89
N SER A 818 -40.89 46.78 -39.69
CA SER A 818 -41.77 47.85 -39.26
C SER A 818 -41.42 48.15 -37.81
N SER A 819 -41.05 49.40 -37.60
CA SER A 819 -40.50 49.95 -36.37
C SER A 819 -41.56 50.01 -35.28
N ALA A 820 -41.53 49.02 -34.38
CA ALA A 820 -41.85 49.14 -32.95
C ALA A 820 -42.31 47.76 -32.46
N SER A 821 -41.42 46.99 -31.80
CA SER A 821 -41.72 45.97 -30.76
C SER A 821 -40.53 45.04 -30.46
N LEU A 822 -39.27 45.49 -30.61
CA LEU A 822 -38.10 44.63 -30.31
C LEU A 822 -37.79 44.47 -28.81
N LEU A 823 -38.58 45.07 -27.92
CA LEU A 823 -38.29 45.17 -26.47
C LEU A 823 -39.09 44.22 -25.57
N SER A 824 -39.84 43.24 -26.12
CA SER A 824 -40.58 42.28 -25.30
C SER A 824 -40.43 40.84 -25.80
N LEU A 825 -39.25 40.24 -25.61
CA LEU A 825 -39.07 38.79 -25.77
C LEU A 825 -38.84 38.14 -24.38
N PRO A 826 -39.78 37.31 -23.88
CA PRO A 826 -39.73 36.73 -22.53
C PRO A 826 -38.75 35.53 -22.41
N ALA A 827 -37.78 35.37 -23.33
CA ALA A 827 -36.96 34.16 -23.43
C ALA A 827 -35.68 34.18 -22.57
N ALA A 828 -35.15 35.35 -22.19
CA ALA A 828 -33.93 35.48 -21.39
C ALA A 828 -34.00 34.78 -19.99
N PRO A 829 -35.11 34.85 -19.22
CA PRO A 829 -35.23 34.13 -17.95
C PRO A 829 -35.16 32.61 -18.12
N PHE A 830 -35.68 32.06 -19.22
CA PHE A 830 -35.68 30.61 -19.47
C PHE A 830 -34.29 30.08 -19.83
N VAL A 831 -33.52 30.83 -20.63
CA VAL A 831 -32.11 30.50 -20.95
C VAL A 831 -31.25 30.56 -19.69
N LEU A 832 -31.37 31.63 -18.90
CA LEU A 832 -30.62 31.78 -17.64
C LEU A 832 -31.02 30.72 -16.61
N GLY A 833 -32.31 30.40 -16.49
CA GLY A 833 -32.80 29.35 -15.61
C GLY A 833 -32.28 27.96 -16.00
N GLY A 834 -32.27 27.61 -17.29
CA GLY A 834 -31.73 26.35 -17.79
C GLY A 834 -30.22 26.20 -17.57
N LEU A 835 -29.46 27.27 -17.78
CA LEU A 835 -28.01 27.32 -17.50
C LEU A 835 -27.72 27.20 -16.00
N ALA A 836 -28.41 27.95 -15.15
CA ALA A 836 -28.24 27.89 -13.70
C ALA A 836 -28.55 26.49 -13.16
N LEU A 837 -29.63 25.86 -13.64
CA LEU A 837 -29.97 24.48 -13.30
C LEU A 837 -28.84 23.53 -13.71
N ALA A 838 -28.35 23.60 -14.96
CA ALA A 838 -27.28 22.74 -15.46
C ALA A 838 -25.98 22.87 -14.65
N VAL A 839 -25.60 24.10 -14.24
CA VAL A 839 -24.41 24.35 -13.41
C VAL A 839 -24.57 23.73 -12.03
N VAL A 840 -25.70 23.96 -11.36
CA VAL A 840 -25.96 23.41 -10.01
C VAL A 840 -26.00 21.89 -10.06
N THR A 841 -26.74 21.30 -11.00
CA THR A 841 -26.82 19.84 -11.13
C THR A 841 -25.50 19.22 -11.58
N GLY A 842 -24.72 19.91 -12.40
CA GLY A 842 -23.36 19.51 -12.77
C GLY A 842 -22.41 19.48 -11.56
N ALA A 843 -22.49 20.49 -10.68
CA ALA A 843 -21.72 20.53 -9.44
C ALA A 843 -22.12 19.40 -8.48
N VAL A 844 -23.42 19.14 -8.32
CA VAL A 844 -23.95 18.01 -7.53
C VAL A 844 -23.47 16.67 -8.09
N TRP A 845 -23.52 16.50 -9.41
CA TRP A 845 -23.02 15.30 -10.08
C TRP A 845 -21.52 15.09 -9.83
N ALA A 846 -20.71 16.13 -10.01
CA ALA A 846 -19.27 16.08 -9.79
C ALA A 846 -18.92 15.79 -8.32
N TRP A 847 -19.68 16.35 -7.38
CA TRP A 847 -19.54 16.03 -5.96
C TRP A 847 -19.89 14.58 -5.66
N CYS A 848 -21.00 14.05 -6.19
CA CYS A 848 -21.35 12.63 -6.04
C CYS A 848 -20.29 11.71 -6.67
N PHE A 849 -19.75 12.08 -7.83
CA PHE A 849 -18.70 11.34 -8.52
C PHE A 849 -17.44 11.19 -7.66
N LYS A 850 -17.05 12.23 -6.92
CA LYS A 850 -15.90 12.19 -5.99
C LYS A 850 -16.22 11.49 -4.67
N THR A 851 -17.45 11.60 -4.18
CA THR A 851 -17.82 11.11 -2.84
C THR A 851 -18.14 9.61 -2.83
N ILE A 852 -18.81 9.09 -3.86
CA ILE A 852 -19.23 7.67 -3.92
C ILE A 852 -18.06 6.67 -3.78
N PRO A 853 -16.91 6.84 -4.46
CA PRO A 853 -15.79 5.92 -4.33
C PRO A 853 -15.26 5.74 -2.89
N ARG A 854 -15.37 6.79 -2.05
CA ARG A 854 -14.89 6.78 -0.67
C ARG A 854 -15.64 5.80 0.24
N PHE A 855 -16.83 5.34 -0.17
CA PHE A 855 -17.57 4.29 0.53
C PHE A 855 -17.02 2.89 0.28
N PHE A 856 -16.19 2.71 -0.75
CA PHE A 856 -15.66 1.41 -1.15
C PHE A 856 -14.21 1.23 -0.73
N GLU A 857 -13.37 2.24 -1.00
CA GLU A 857 -11.94 2.13 -0.74
C GLU A 857 -11.38 3.43 -0.17
N GLY A 858 -10.35 3.29 0.66
CA GLY A 858 -9.50 4.36 1.17
C GLY A 858 -8.63 5.01 0.09
N VAL A 859 -7.95 6.10 0.46
CA VAL A 859 -7.13 6.89 -0.48
C VAL A 859 -5.67 6.43 -0.45
N HIS A 860 -5.10 6.19 -1.63
CA HIS A 860 -3.67 5.92 -1.80
C HIS A 860 -2.97 6.97 -2.70
N PRO A 861 -1.76 7.45 -2.36
CA PRO A 861 -1.06 7.21 -1.10
C PRO A 861 -1.74 7.94 0.08
N PRO A 862 -1.69 7.37 1.30
CA PRO A 862 -2.22 7.99 2.52
C PRO A 862 -1.68 9.40 2.78
N ALA A 863 -2.38 10.20 3.58
CA ALA A 863 -2.01 11.60 3.80
C ALA A 863 -0.63 11.76 4.43
N ARG A 864 -0.23 10.83 5.32
CA ARG A 864 1.11 10.76 5.91
C ARG A 864 2.26 10.76 4.90
N ASN A 865 2.03 10.27 3.68
CA ASN A 865 3.03 10.18 2.62
C ASN A 865 3.15 11.46 1.79
N ARG A 866 2.38 12.50 2.08
CA ARG A 866 2.45 13.79 1.38
C ARG A 866 3.57 14.63 1.99
N VAL A 867 4.58 14.97 1.20
CA VAL A 867 5.65 15.89 1.64
C VAL A 867 5.12 17.34 1.60
N PRO A 868 5.38 18.16 2.64
CA PRO A 868 5.03 19.58 2.59
C PRO A 868 5.65 20.27 1.36
N GLY A 869 4.81 20.79 0.47
CA GLY A 869 5.23 21.52 -0.74
C GLY A 869 5.23 20.70 -2.03
N GLU A 870 5.10 19.37 -1.99
CA GLU A 870 5.10 18.54 -3.22
C GLU A 870 3.73 18.42 -3.89
N TYR A 871 2.65 18.76 -3.19
CA TYR A 871 1.28 18.66 -3.71
C TYR A 871 0.40 19.81 -3.20
N THR A 872 0.68 21.03 -3.62
CA THR A 872 -0.37 22.05 -3.79
C THR A 872 -0.79 22.02 -5.26
N PRO A 873 -2.10 21.96 -5.56
CA PRO A 873 -2.61 21.85 -6.93
C PRO A 873 -2.22 23.02 -7.82
#